data_AF-A0A9E0U668-F1
#
_entry.id   AF-A0A9E0U668-F1
#
_cell.length_a   1.000
_cell.length_b   1.000
_cell.length_c   1.000
_cell.angle_alpha   90.00
_cell.angle_beta   90.00
_cell.angle_gamma   90.00
#
_symmetry.space_group_name_H-M   'P 1'
#
loop_
_entity.id
_entity.type
_entity.pdbx_description
1 polymer ?
#
loop_
_entity_poly.entity_id
_entity_poly.type
_entity_poly.pdbx_seq_one_letter_code
_entity_poly.pdbx_strand_id
1 'polypeptide(L)'
;MGDYAREYFWEWGNKMNSFYRLIWNARTGTCIAVPENARSAGKSISSGNSKTAASAGFALKALAASLLLSFGANVYALPAGGVVSAGGATISSGAGSTTITQSTQNVAINWQSFSIGQTEAVRFVQPNSNSVALNRVIGSDPSSILGSLSSNGKVFLVNPNGILFGQNASVNVGGLVASTLNISDSDFMAGKYKFTGSSDAAIVNQGAINADGGYVALLGANISNDGIIVAKLGTVALAAGNAVTLDVAGDGLLNITVDKGAVNALAQNGGLIQADGGQVLLTARSASNLMQSAVNNTGIIQARSIENRNGKIMLMGDMQNGTVNVGGTLDASAPNGGNGGFIETSAANVKIADDAKITTAAPKGMTGTWLIDPLDFLVQVGGNISGLALSGQLVNNNVTISNPAGAGNGDIFINEVVSWTAVPGTSPTTLTLNGTRDVIINAPITAVDGSLAVCCGRDISVNADITTTRGSILLAGGRDVNLSAALTATDGNITVCAGRDLEVAGKITLTNGTLIPERSLGLNRGLVLSAGNAATEPDVTGGTVIFGVTPATVTAAPATITYNPTSYTTPTDYLPSFTLTGGATLTQRMLVYPGGADKIYDGTTAAIFTSLQGLPNGVSLVAGPGSSATFDTAEAGVDKTVTYSGFTLAGANAGNFALPVACCGPAVRTTAATITPVPPVIPPVIPPVIPPVVPPVVPPVVVLPPEAEVPLAAEVLPEIATPLGVPLLISPRPTLVVVQAETPPQLLAFAQPEVVPVQRPPEIYVAPAYPPKPDRN
;
A
#
# COMPACT_ATOMS: atom_id res chain seq x y z
N MET A 1 -25.37 56.62 -21.90
CA MET A 1 -26.07 55.69 -20.99
C MET A 1 -25.04 54.63 -20.60
N GLY A 2 -24.20 54.84 -19.58
CA GLY A 2 -24.32 55.84 -18.51
C GLY A 2 -25.38 55.42 -17.49
N ASP A 3 -25.10 55.31 -16.19
CA ASP A 3 -23.84 55.60 -15.47
C ASP A 3 -23.71 54.70 -14.24
N TYR A 4 -22.53 54.71 -13.60
CA TYR A 4 -22.40 54.95 -12.15
C TYR A 4 -20.91 55.09 -11.78
N ALA A 5 -20.52 56.30 -11.37
CA ALA A 5 -19.15 56.60 -10.94
C ALA A 5 -18.88 56.16 -9.49
N ARG A 6 -17.61 55.94 -9.16
CA ARG A 6 -17.12 55.92 -7.77
C ARG A 6 -16.57 57.30 -7.42
N GLU A 7 -16.80 57.76 -6.20
CA GLU A 7 -16.12 58.96 -5.70
C GLU A 7 -14.73 58.66 -5.11
N TYR A 8 -13.98 59.74 -4.96
CA TYR A 8 -12.54 59.78 -4.74
C TYR A 8 -12.15 59.53 -3.28
N PHE A 9 -10.93 59.01 -3.08
CA PHE A 9 -10.05 59.51 -2.03
C PHE A 9 -8.66 59.75 -2.62
N TRP A 10 -7.98 60.80 -2.15
CA TRP A 10 -6.71 61.29 -2.69
C TRP A 10 -5.54 60.97 -1.75
N GLU A 11 -4.43 60.49 -2.30
CA GLU A 11 -3.12 60.65 -1.68
C GLU A 11 -2.04 60.80 -2.77
N TRP A 12 -1.18 61.83 -2.66
CA TRP A 12 -0.14 62.13 -3.65
C TRP A 12 1.25 61.82 -3.11
N GLY A 13 1.75 60.62 -3.39
CA GLY A 13 3.16 60.25 -3.21
C GLY A 13 3.91 60.29 -4.54
N ASN A 14 4.97 61.10 -4.64
CA ASN A 14 5.69 61.34 -5.89
C ASN A 14 6.35 60.06 -6.48
N LYS A 15 5.85 59.58 -7.63
CA LYS A 15 6.63 58.71 -8.52
C LYS A 15 7.51 59.56 -9.44
N MET A 16 8.82 59.57 -9.19
CA MET A 16 9.80 60.08 -10.16
C MET A 16 10.02 59.05 -11.29
N ASN A 17 10.19 59.54 -12.52
CA ASN A 17 10.35 58.71 -13.71
C ASN A 17 11.57 57.77 -13.62
N SER A 18 11.37 56.49 -13.92
CA SER A 18 12.43 55.47 -13.98
C SER A 18 13.01 55.31 -15.40
N PHE A 19 13.10 56.40 -16.17
CA PHE A 19 13.63 56.41 -17.54
C PHE A 19 15.01 57.07 -17.58
N TYR A 20 16.03 56.28 -17.92
CA TYR A 20 17.40 56.72 -18.09
C TYR A 20 18.06 55.95 -19.25
N ARG A 21 19.17 56.47 -19.77
CA ARG A 21 20.01 55.78 -20.76
C ARG A 21 21.43 55.62 -20.23
N LEU A 22 22.15 54.61 -20.70
CA LEU A 22 23.56 54.43 -20.41
C LEU A 22 24.42 55.10 -21.48
N ILE A 23 25.46 55.85 -21.08
CA ILE A 23 26.53 56.33 -21.97
C ILE A 23 27.87 55.81 -21.47
N TRP A 24 28.69 55.30 -22.39
CA TRP A 24 30.06 54.88 -22.11
C TRP A 24 30.98 56.08 -21.84
N ASN A 25 31.59 56.13 -20.66
CA ASN A 25 32.60 57.12 -20.31
C ASN A 25 34.01 56.55 -20.49
N ALA A 26 34.66 56.93 -21.60
CA ALA A 26 36.00 56.48 -21.94
C ALA A 26 37.10 56.91 -20.94
N ARG A 27 36.82 57.84 -20.02
CA ARG A 27 37.76 58.27 -18.96
C ARG A 27 37.67 57.42 -17.69
N THR A 28 36.59 56.66 -17.50
CA THR A 28 36.38 55.75 -16.35
C THR A 28 36.26 54.28 -16.76
N GLY A 29 36.10 53.98 -18.05
CA GLY A 29 35.95 52.61 -18.55
C GLY A 29 34.60 51.97 -18.19
N THR A 30 33.56 52.78 -17.97
CA THR A 30 32.26 52.33 -17.45
C THR A 30 31.09 52.99 -18.18
N CYS A 31 29.94 52.30 -18.23
CA CYS A 31 28.66 52.89 -18.58
C CYS A 31 28.09 53.66 -17.39
N ILE A 32 27.65 54.90 -17.62
CA ILE A 32 27.04 55.77 -16.61
C ILE A 32 25.60 56.09 -17.01
N ALA A 33 24.67 56.03 -16.06
CA ALA A 33 23.28 56.42 -16.26
C ALA A 33 23.15 57.94 -16.38
N VAL A 34 22.44 58.40 -17.41
CA VAL A 34 22.17 59.81 -17.69
C VAL A 34 20.72 60.01 -18.14
N PRO A 35 20.18 61.24 -18.07
CA PRO A 35 18.87 61.56 -18.64
C PRO A 35 18.75 61.16 -20.11
N GLU A 36 17.56 60.70 -20.49
CA GLU A 36 17.23 60.21 -21.85
C GLU A 36 17.56 61.19 -22.98
N ASN A 37 17.44 62.49 -22.69
CA ASN A 37 17.68 63.61 -23.59
C ASN A 37 19.16 64.04 -23.70
N ALA A 38 20.09 63.37 -23.00
CA ALA A 38 21.52 63.60 -23.15
C ALA A 38 22.01 63.29 -24.58
N ARG A 39 22.85 64.15 -25.16
CA ARG A 39 23.46 63.92 -26.48
C ARG A 39 24.73 63.07 -26.35
N SER A 40 24.88 62.06 -27.20
CA SER A 40 26.12 61.27 -27.34
C SER A 40 26.98 61.80 -28.47
N ALA A 41 28.30 61.86 -28.26
CA ALA A 41 29.25 62.11 -29.34
C ALA A 41 29.27 60.95 -30.34
N GLY A 42 29.37 61.25 -31.65
CA GLY A 42 29.50 60.25 -32.69
C GLY A 42 30.87 59.55 -32.66
N LYS A 43 30.95 58.33 -33.22
CA LYS A 43 32.21 57.58 -33.33
C LYS A 43 33.22 58.37 -34.17
N SER A 44 34.39 58.68 -33.60
CA SER A 44 35.49 59.29 -34.33
C SER A 44 36.10 58.30 -35.33
N ILE A 45 35.83 58.48 -36.62
CA ILE A 45 36.50 57.73 -37.69
C ILE A 45 37.93 58.26 -37.82
N SER A 46 38.92 57.44 -37.46
CA SER A 46 40.33 57.79 -37.63
C SER A 46 40.76 57.65 -39.08
N SER A 47 40.79 58.74 -39.83
CA SER A 47 41.45 58.80 -41.14
C SER A 47 42.97 58.65 -40.96
N GLY A 48 43.56 57.64 -41.60
CA GLY A 48 44.98 57.37 -41.47
C GLY A 48 45.82 58.24 -42.40
N ASN A 49 46.71 59.08 -41.86
CA ASN A 49 47.88 59.56 -42.59
C ASN A 49 48.96 60.13 -41.66
N SER A 50 50.15 59.50 -41.64
CA SER A 50 51.43 60.12 -41.26
C SER A 50 52.58 59.17 -41.64
N LYS A 51 53.68 59.74 -42.12
CA LYS A 51 54.90 58.99 -42.49
C LYS A 51 55.94 59.07 -41.37
N THR A 52 56.85 58.09 -41.39
CA THR A 52 58.24 58.12 -40.88
C THR A 52 58.52 58.23 -39.37
N ALA A 53 59.52 57.43 -38.96
CA ALA A 53 60.46 57.60 -37.83
C ALA A 53 60.16 56.91 -36.48
N ALA A 54 60.66 55.67 -36.37
CA ALA A 54 61.41 55.10 -35.25
C ALA A 54 60.94 55.29 -33.78
N SER A 55 60.42 54.22 -33.18
CA SER A 55 60.96 53.68 -31.92
C SER A 55 60.51 52.22 -31.70
N ALA A 56 61.43 51.36 -31.25
CA ALA A 56 61.24 49.90 -31.21
C ALA A 56 60.48 49.41 -29.95
N GLY A 57 59.39 50.08 -29.57
CA GLY A 57 58.66 49.80 -28.31
C GLY A 57 57.35 49.01 -28.43
N PHE A 58 56.70 49.00 -29.61
CA PHE A 58 55.30 48.55 -29.71
C PHE A 58 55.07 47.10 -30.14
N ALA A 59 56.07 46.45 -30.75
CA ALA A 59 55.90 45.12 -31.35
C ALA A 59 55.51 44.03 -30.32
N LEU A 60 56.12 44.04 -29.13
CA LEU A 60 55.95 42.95 -28.16
C LEU A 60 54.53 42.87 -27.58
N LYS A 61 53.87 44.00 -27.31
CA LYS A 61 52.51 44.00 -26.75
C LYS A 61 51.44 43.64 -27.78
N ALA A 62 51.61 44.09 -29.03
CA ALA A 62 50.72 43.70 -30.12
C ALA A 62 50.85 42.20 -30.44
N LEU A 63 52.08 41.67 -30.45
CA LEU A 63 52.35 40.25 -30.69
C LEU A 63 51.84 39.36 -29.54
N ALA A 64 51.98 39.79 -28.28
CA ALA A 64 51.43 39.07 -27.14
C ALA A 64 49.89 39.00 -27.18
N ALA A 65 49.22 40.10 -27.55
CA ALA A 65 47.76 40.14 -27.67
C ALA A 65 47.24 39.26 -28.82
N SER A 66 47.96 39.20 -29.96
CA SER A 66 47.58 38.31 -31.07
C SER A 66 47.91 36.84 -30.80
N LEU A 67 49.00 36.52 -30.07
CA LEU A 67 49.24 35.16 -29.59
C LEU A 67 48.12 34.68 -28.67
N LEU A 68 47.71 35.50 -27.69
CA LEU A 68 46.62 35.15 -26.77
C LEU A 68 45.28 34.91 -27.49
N LEU A 69 45.01 35.62 -28.58
CA LEU A 69 43.84 35.37 -29.44
C LEU A 69 43.99 34.12 -30.33
N SER A 70 45.21 33.73 -30.69
CA SER A 70 45.47 32.48 -31.44
C SER A 70 45.38 31.21 -30.58
N PHE A 71 45.43 31.34 -29.24
CA PHE A 71 45.19 30.27 -28.28
C PHE A 71 43.77 30.29 -27.70
N GLY A 72 42.78 30.69 -28.51
CA GLY A 72 41.35 30.50 -28.22
C GLY A 72 40.97 29.01 -28.21
N ALA A 73 41.34 28.31 -27.14
CA ALA A 73 40.92 26.93 -26.92
C ALA A 73 39.39 26.88 -26.79
N ASN A 74 38.75 26.05 -27.61
CA ASN A 74 37.34 25.72 -27.42
C ASN A 74 37.19 25.02 -26.06
N VAL A 75 36.52 25.68 -25.11
CA VAL A 75 36.19 25.08 -23.81
C VAL A 75 35.02 24.12 -24.04
N TYR A 76 35.35 22.88 -24.42
CA TYR A 76 34.39 21.80 -24.56
C TYR A 76 33.78 21.47 -23.19
N ALA A 77 32.47 21.18 -23.16
CA ALA A 77 31.72 20.85 -21.96
C ALA A 77 31.75 19.34 -21.63
N LEU A 78 32.77 18.64 -22.14
CA LEU A 78 33.03 17.21 -21.98
C LEU A 78 33.38 16.84 -20.51
N PRO A 79 33.29 15.54 -20.15
CA PRO A 79 33.70 15.08 -18.83
C PRO A 79 35.19 15.35 -18.54
N ALA A 80 35.49 15.85 -17.34
CA ALA A 80 36.82 16.34 -16.96
C ALA A 80 37.34 15.68 -15.67
N GLY A 81 38.66 15.51 -15.58
CA GLY A 81 39.32 14.95 -14.39
C GLY A 81 39.01 13.48 -14.13
N GLY A 82 38.78 12.68 -15.19
CA GLY A 82 38.46 11.25 -15.08
C GLY A 82 39.62 10.41 -14.57
N VAL A 83 39.42 9.69 -13.46
CA VAL A 83 40.38 8.77 -12.83
C VAL A 83 39.69 7.44 -12.55
N VAL A 84 40.24 6.34 -13.09
CA VAL A 84 39.75 4.98 -12.82
C VAL A 84 40.07 4.62 -11.36
N SER A 85 39.07 4.29 -10.56
CA SER A 85 39.22 3.88 -9.15
C SER A 85 39.13 2.36 -8.96
N ALA A 86 38.41 1.65 -9.83
CA ALA A 86 38.36 0.19 -9.85
C ALA A 86 38.17 -0.34 -11.27
N GLY A 87 38.66 -1.55 -11.55
CA GLY A 87 38.65 -2.14 -12.89
C GLY A 87 39.68 -1.51 -13.84
N GLY A 88 39.40 -1.50 -15.13
CA GLY A 88 40.29 -0.95 -16.16
C GLY A 88 39.52 -0.31 -17.33
N ALA A 89 39.93 0.91 -17.67
CA ALA A 89 39.54 1.61 -18.89
C ALA A 89 40.63 2.61 -19.30
N THR A 90 40.66 2.97 -20.58
CA THR A 90 41.44 4.11 -21.11
C THR A 90 40.49 5.21 -21.57
N ILE A 91 40.77 6.45 -21.17
CA ILE A 91 39.98 7.64 -21.51
C ILE A 91 40.72 8.41 -22.61
N SER A 92 40.06 8.66 -23.74
CA SER A 92 40.62 9.36 -24.89
C SER A 92 39.70 10.51 -25.29
N SER A 93 40.10 11.74 -24.94
CA SER A 93 39.36 12.96 -25.26
C SER A 93 39.98 13.67 -26.48
N GLY A 94 39.12 14.12 -27.40
CA GLY A 94 39.46 14.91 -28.57
C GLY A 94 38.44 16.03 -28.80
N ALA A 95 38.56 16.75 -29.91
CA ALA A 95 37.69 17.87 -30.24
C ALA A 95 36.20 17.44 -30.30
N GLY A 96 35.40 17.89 -29.34
CA GLY A 96 33.96 17.58 -29.25
C GLY A 96 33.61 16.12 -28.90
N SER A 97 34.57 15.23 -28.59
CA SER A 97 34.23 13.85 -28.21
C SER A 97 35.19 13.23 -27.22
N THR A 98 34.67 12.40 -26.31
CA THR A 98 35.48 11.52 -25.44
C THR A 98 35.06 10.06 -25.65
N THR A 99 36.03 9.21 -26.01
CA THR A 99 35.85 7.76 -26.06
C THR A 99 36.47 7.11 -24.83
N ILE A 100 35.71 6.25 -24.15
CA ILE A 100 36.12 5.51 -22.96
C ILE A 100 36.14 4.03 -23.34
N THR A 101 37.34 3.45 -23.48
CA THR A 101 37.51 2.03 -23.84
C THR A 101 37.77 1.22 -22.58
N GLN A 102 36.76 0.45 -22.16
CA GLN A 102 36.77 -0.38 -20.97
C GLN A 102 37.34 -1.77 -21.28
N SER A 103 38.22 -2.28 -20.42
CA SER A 103 38.91 -3.58 -20.58
C SER A 103 38.46 -4.64 -19.58
N THR A 104 37.83 -4.27 -18.47
CA THR A 104 37.26 -5.19 -17.46
C THR A 104 35.74 -5.26 -17.55
N GLN A 105 35.10 -6.32 -17.03
CA GLN A 105 33.63 -6.45 -17.04
C GLN A 105 32.94 -5.27 -16.34
N ASN A 106 33.46 -4.86 -15.18
CA ASN A 106 33.03 -3.69 -14.42
C ASN A 106 34.20 -2.69 -14.31
N VAL A 107 33.92 -1.40 -14.41
CA VAL A 107 34.88 -0.30 -14.16
C VAL A 107 34.21 0.81 -13.38
N ALA A 108 34.92 1.42 -12.43
CA ALA A 108 34.52 2.62 -11.73
C ALA A 108 35.49 3.77 -12.05
N ILE A 109 34.93 4.94 -12.38
CA ILE A 109 35.66 6.14 -12.79
C ILE A 109 35.12 7.33 -12.00
N ASN A 110 35.98 7.97 -11.22
CA ASN A 110 35.66 9.24 -10.56
C ASN A 110 35.97 10.41 -11.51
N TRP A 111 35.13 11.42 -11.53
CA TRP A 111 35.21 12.58 -12.42
C TRP A 111 35.09 13.88 -11.63
N GLN A 112 35.87 14.91 -11.97
CA GLN A 112 35.68 16.24 -11.40
C GLN A 112 34.36 16.86 -11.90
N SER A 113 34.03 16.65 -13.17
CA SER A 113 32.71 16.95 -13.73
C SER A 113 32.36 15.97 -14.86
N PHE A 114 31.08 15.70 -15.07
CA PHE A 114 30.59 14.86 -16.17
C PHE A 114 29.40 15.55 -16.85
N SER A 115 29.67 16.25 -17.95
CA SER A 115 28.69 16.93 -18.79
C SER A 115 28.97 16.61 -20.26
N ILE A 116 28.05 16.95 -21.16
CA ILE A 116 28.18 16.78 -22.61
C ILE A 116 27.49 17.95 -23.30
N GLY A 117 28.21 18.84 -23.97
CA GLY A 117 27.65 19.95 -24.73
C GLY A 117 26.79 19.50 -25.93
N GLN A 118 25.93 20.38 -26.45
CA GLN A 118 24.92 20.03 -27.48
C GLN A 118 25.50 19.38 -28.76
N THR A 119 26.71 19.75 -29.15
CA THR A 119 27.41 19.21 -30.34
C THR A 119 28.48 18.17 -29.98
N GLU A 120 28.45 17.64 -28.75
CA GLU A 120 29.49 16.78 -28.20
C GLU A 120 29.03 15.32 -28.04
N ALA A 121 29.99 14.40 -27.96
CA ALA A 121 29.74 12.96 -27.92
C ALA A 121 30.62 12.21 -26.92
N VAL A 122 30.01 11.56 -25.91
CA VAL A 122 30.69 10.56 -25.08
C VAL A 122 30.30 9.16 -25.56
N ARG A 123 31.31 8.30 -25.74
CA ARG A 123 31.13 6.92 -26.20
C ARG A 123 31.91 5.94 -25.34
N PHE A 124 31.18 5.04 -24.68
CA PHE A 124 31.75 3.89 -24.01
C PHE A 124 31.89 2.74 -25.01
N VAL A 125 33.06 2.10 -25.03
CA VAL A 125 33.34 0.86 -25.74
C VAL A 125 33.66 -0.18 -24.68
N GLN A 126 32.72 -1.09 -24.43
CA GLN A 126 32.76 -2.04 -23.32
C GLN A 126 32.87 -3.49 -23.82
N PRO A 127 33.43 -4.44 -23.03
CA PRO A 127 33.68 -5.80 -23.50
C PRO A 127 32.45 -6.57 -24.01
N ASN A 128 31.26 -6.31 -23.45
CA ASN A 128 29.99 -6.91 -23.86
C ASN A 128 28.78 -6.09 -23.36
N SER A 129 27.57 -6.46 -23.76
CA SER A 129 26.31 -5.79 -23.36
C SER A 129 25.99 -5.87 -21.86
N ASN A 130 26.60 -6.80 -21.14
CA ASN A 130 26.47 -6.96 -19.69
C ASN A 130 27.60 -6.26 -18.92
N SER A 131 28.53 -5.59 -19.60
CA SER A 131 29.60 -4.84 -18.96
C SER A 131 29.07 -3.51 -18.40
N VAL A 132 29.62 -3.06 -17.27
CA VAL A 132 29.11 -1.87 -16.56
C VAL A 132 30.21 -0.85 -16.34
N ALA A 133 29.93 0.42 -16.64
CA ALA A 133 30.80 1.56 -16.37
C ALA A 133 30.14 2.52 -15.37
N LEU A 134 30.65 2.56 -14.13
CA LEU A 134 30.25 3.53 -13.13
C LEU A 134 31.04 4.83 -13.28
N ASN A 135 30.34 5.93 -13.47
CA ASN A 135 30.89 7.28 -13.57
C ASN A 135 30.37 8.08 -12.37
N ARG A 136 31.25 8.42 -11.43
CA ARG A 136 30.90 9.16 -10.21
C ARG A 136 31.49 10.56 -10.27
N VAL A 137 30.64 11.58 -10.25
CA VAL A 137 31.08 12.97 -10.10
C VAL A 137 31.44 13.21 -8.63
N ILE A 138 32.65 13.72 -8.40
CA ILE A 138 33.18 14.08 -7.07
C ILE A 138 33.37 15.60 -6.88
N GLY A 139 33.17 16.38 -7.94
CA GLY A 139 33.09 17.85 -7.86
C GLY A 139 31.71 18.38 -7.45
N SER A 140 31.54 19.69 -7.52
CA SER A 140 30.34 20.45 -7.15
C SER A 140 29.28 20.56 -8.23
N ASP A 141 29.61 20.22 -9.47
CA ASP A 141 28.85 20.69 -10.63
C ASP A 141 27.79 19.66 -11.07
N PRO A 142 26.54 20.08 -11.36
CA PRO A 142 25.50 19.20 -11.85
C PRO A 142 25.81 18.70 -13.27
N SER A 143 25.46 17.44 -13.54
CA SER A 143 25.71 16.81 -14.84
C SER A 143 24.73 17.33 -15.88
N SER A 144 25.23 18.11 -16.84
CA SER A 144 24.43 18.65 -17.95
C SER A 144 24.71 17.86 -19.22
N ILE A 145 23.85 16.89 -19.51
CA ILE A 145 23.89 16.05 -20.70
C ILE A 145 23.00 16.71 -21.75
N LEU A 146 23.60 17.41 -22.70
CA LEU A 146 22.90 18.18 -23.75
C LEU A 146 23.14 17.62 -25.16
N GLY A 147 24.23 16.88 -25.35
CA GLY A 147 24.60 16.18 -26.59
C GLY A 147 24.36 14.68 -26.53
N SER A 148 25.30 13.90 -27.08
CA SER A 148 25.15 12.45 -27.26
C SER A 148 25.94 11.60 -26.27
N LEU A 149 25.30 10.56 -25.73
CA LEU A 149 25.90 9.53 -24.88
C LEU A 149 25.60 8.16 -25.49
N SER A 150 26.64 7.38 -25.78
CA SER A 150 26.51 6.08 -26.43
C SER A 150 27.28 4.96 -25.72
N SER A 151 26.72 3.76 -25.69
CA SER A 151 27.43 2.55 -25.27
C SER A 151 26.87 1.28 -25.91
N ASN A 152 27.73 0.28 -26.10
CA ASN A 152 27.34 -1.10 -26.41
C ASN A 152 27.03 -1.95 -25.16
N GLY A 153 27.14 -1.38 -23.95
CA GLY A 153 26.84 -1.99 -22.66
C GLY A 153 26.19 -1.00 -21.69
N LYS A 154 26.33 -1.22 -20.38
CA LYS A 154 25.62 -0.47 -19.33
C LYS A 154 26.47 0.68 -18.78
N VAL A 155 25.84 1.85 -18.60
CA VAL A 155 26.46 3.07 -18.07
C VAL A 155 25.70 3.52 -16.83
N PHE A 156 26.41 3.67 -15.71
CA PHE A 156 25.87 4.28 -14.50
C PHE A 156 26.49 5.68 -14.36
N LEU A 157 25.67 6.69 -14.09
CA LEU A 157 26.07 8.08 -13.83
C LEU A 157 25.56 8.49 -12.45
N VAL A 158 26.49 8.70 -11.52
CA VAL A 158 26.24 9.17 -10.15
C VAL A 158 26.72 10.60 -10.03
N ASN A 159 25.82 11.54 -9.74
CA ASN A 159 26.17 12.92 -9.43
C ASN A 159 25.22 13.47 -8.34
N PRO A 160 25.67 13.56 -7.07
CA PRO A 160 24.87 14.10 -5.97
C PRO A 160 24.40 15.55 -6.17
N ASN A 161 25.01 16.32 -7.08
CA ASN A 161 24.64 17.71 -7.36
C ASN A 161 23.47 17.83 -8.36
N GLY A 162 23.01 16.71 -8.96
CA GLY A 162 21.90 16.67 -9.91
C GLY A 162 22.31 16.25 -11.32
N ILE A 163 21.33 15.81 -12.12
CA ILE A 163 21.53 15.33 -13.50
C ILE A 163 20.40 15.87 -14.39
N LEU A 164 20.77 16.60 -15.45
CA LEU A 164 19.87 17.09 -16.49
C LEU A 164 20.21 16.44 -17.83
N PHE A 165 19.25 15.75 -18.44
CA PHE A 165 19.28 15.39 -19.86
C PHE A 165 18.43 16.43 -20.61
N GLY A 166 19.07 17.38 -21.29
CA GLY A 166 18.37 18.49 -21.95
C GLY A 166 17.61 18.08 -23.22
N GLN A 167 16.76 18.97 -23.73
CA GLN A 167 15.82 18.70 -24.83
C GLN A 167 16.41 18.03 -26.10
N ASN A 168 17.68 18.31 -26.42
CA ASN A 168 18.39 17.78 -27.60
C ASN A 168 19.27 16.56 -27.29
N ALA A 169 19.30 16.10 -26.04
CA ALA A 169 20.18 15.02 -25.60
C ALA A 169 19.71 13.66 -26.17
N SER A 170 20.68 12.82 -26.52
CA SER A 170 20.42 11.47 -27.06
C SER A 170 21.30 10.44 -26.35
N VAL A 171 20.67 9.62 -25.51
CA VAL A 171 21.33 8.55 -24.74
C VAL A 171 20.94 7.20 -25.34
N ASN A 172 21.91 6.42 -25.81
CA ASN A 172 21.68 5.08 -26.40
C ASN A 172 22.66 4.08 -25.79
N VAL A 173 22.17 3.20 -24.92
CA VAL A 173 23.00 2.30 -24.09
C VAL A 173 22.35 0.93 -23.90
N GLY A 174 23.11 -0.10 -23.53
CA GLY A 174 22.59 -1.41 -23.10
C GLY A 174 21.99 -1.41 -21.68
N GLY A 175 21.94 -0.25 -21.03
CA GLY A 175 21.33 -0.01 -19.72
C GLY A 175 21.84 1.30 -19.11
N LEU A 176 20.94 2.09 -18.51
CA LEU A 176 21.26 3.34 -17.82
C LEU A 176 20.89 3.23 -16.33
N VAL A 177 21.80 3.67 -15.47
CA VAL A 177 21.43 4.18 -14.14
C VAL A 177 21.85 5.65 -14.07
N ALA A 178 20.94 6.54 -13.69
CA ALA A 178 21.26 7.92 -13.33
C ALA A 178 20.86 8.14 -11.86
N SER A 179 21.75 8.68 -11.03
CA SER A 179 21.47 8.83 -9.61
C SER A 179 22.09 10.06 -8.95
N THR A 180 21.35 10.67 -8.01
CA THR A 180 21.88 11.63 -7.03
C THR A 180 22.24 10.97 -5.70
N LEU A 181 22.01 9.66 -5.57
CA LEU A 181 22.50 8.80 -4.50
C LEU A 181 23.84 8.16 -4.91
N ASN A 182 24.68 7.79 -3.95
CA ASN A 182 26.01 7.23 -4.18
C ASN A 182 26.08 5.74 -3.82
N ILE A 183 26.97 5.01 -4.51
CA ILE A 183 27.27 3.59 -4.30
C ILE A 183 28.77 3.45 -3.97
N SER A 184 29.18 2.47 -3.15
CA SER A 184 30.61 2.23 -2.90
C SER A 184 31.25 1.45 -4.06
N ASP A 185 32.55 1.65 -4.31
CA ASP A 185 33.26 0.84 -5.33
C ASP A 185 33.28 -0.64 -4.96
N SER A 186 33.31 -0.98 -3.66
CA SER A 186 33.20 -2.35 -3.16
C SER A 186 31.85 -3.00 -3.46
N ASP A 187 30.74 -2.29 -3.26
CA ASP A 187 29.39 -2.80 -3.53
C ASP A 187 29.16 -2.94 -5.04
N PHE A 188 29.55 -1.92 -5.81
CA PHE A 188 29.49 -1.93 -7.27
C PHE A 188 30.30 -3.09 -7.88
N MET A 189 31.56 -3.27 -7.48
CA MET A 189 32.40 -4.36 -8.01
C MET A 189 31.94 -5.74 -7.53
N ALA A 190 31.21 -5.83 -6.41
CA ALA A 190 30.55 -7.04 -5.95
C ALA A 190 29.16 -7.30 -6.59
N GLY A 191 28.70 -6.43 -7.52
CA GLY A 191 27.38 -6.54 -8.16
C GLY A 191 26.20 -6.18 -7.27
N LYS A 192 26.45 -5.58 -6.09
CA LYS A 192 25.43 -5.19 -5.10
C LYS A 192 25.03 -3.74 -5.35
N TYR A 193 24.02 -3.49 -6.18
CA TYR A 193 23.67 -2.12 -6.57
C TYR A 193 22.81 -1.39 -5.52
N LYS A 194 23.40 -1.17 -4.35
CA LYS A 194 22.83 -0.40 -3.24
C LYS A 194 23.29 1.06 -3.31
N PHE A 195 22.35 1.95 -3.60
CA PHE A 195 22.57 3.39 -3.66
C PHE A 195 22.06 4.06 -2.39
N THR A 196 22.82 5.00 -1.83
CA THR A 196 22.50 5.73 -0.59
C THR A 196 22.93 7.18 -0.65
N GLY A 197 22.16 8.08 -0.06
CA GLY A 197 22.45 9.52 -0.03
C GLY A 197 21.36 10.32 0.66
N SER A 198 21.52 11.64 0.67
CA SER A 198 20.50 12.59 1.13
C SER A 198 20.69 13.89 0.37
N SER A 199 20.50 13.82 -0.95
CA SER A 199 20.55 14.97 -1.84
C SER A 199 19.14 15.28 -2.34
N ASP A 200 18.71 16.52 -2.12
CA ASP A 200 17.46 17.05 -2.67
C ASP A 200 17.57 17.36 -4.17
N ALA A 201 18.77 17.26 -4.75
CA ALA A 201 19.02 17.54 -6.16
C ALA A 201 18.22 16.63 -7.10
N ALA A 202 17.76 17.22 -8.21
CA ALA A 202 16.85 16.56 -9.13
C ALA A 202 17.56 15.77 -10.24
N ILE A 203 16.85 14.76 -10.74
CA ILE A 203 17.12 14.11 -12.03
C ILE A 203 16.00 14.53 -12.98
N VAL A 204 16.34 15.20 -14.08
CA VAL A 204 15.38 15.72 -15.05
C VAL A 204 15.74 15.21 -16.45
N ASN A 205 14.83 14.48 -17.08
CA ASN A 205 14.94 14.13 -18.50
C ASN A 205 13.97 14.95 -19.35
N GLN A 206 14.52 15.74 -20.26
CA GLN A 206 13.82 16.43 -21.35
C GLN A 206 14.22 15.86 -22.73
N GLY A 207 15.33 15.12 -22.80
CA GLY A 207 15.85 14.51 -24.03
C GLY A 207 15.28 13.12 -24.32
N ALA A 208 15.98 12.36 -25.16
CA ALA A 208 15.65 11.00 -25.52
C ALA A 208 16.64 9.99 -24.89
N ILE A 209 16.13 9.06 -24.08
CA ILE A 209 16.87 7.96 -23.48
C ILE A 209 16.38 6.64 -24.06
N ASN A 210 17.29 5.81 -24.55
CA ASN A 210 17.02 4.52 -25.18
C ASN A 210 17.91 3.42 -24.58
N ALA A 211 17.27 2.36 -24.10
CA ALA A 211 17.89 1.13 -23.63
C ALA A 211 17.05 -0.12 -23.94
N ASP A 212 16.61 -0.27 -25.20
CA ASP A 212 15.94 -1.48 -25.70
C ASP A 212 16.70 -2.77 -25.32
N GLY A 213 15.99 -3.77 -24.79
CA GLY A 213 16.54 -5.02 -24.25
C GLY A 213 17.32 -4.88 -22.94
N GLY A 214 17.43 -3.67 -22.40
CA GLY A 214 18.13 -3.34 -21.16
C GLY A 214 17.20 -2.70 -20.14
N TYR A 215 17.64 -1.58 -19.54
CA TYR A 215 16.84 -0.86 -18.56
C TYR A 215 17.24 0.61 -18.42
N VAL A 216 16.37 1.41 -17.82
CA VAL A 216 16.65 2.79 -17.40
C VAL A 216 16.17 2.97 -15.96
N ALA A 217 17.09 3.22 -15.02
CA ALA A 217 16.77 3.49 -13.63
C ALA A 217 17.21 4.91 -13.24
N LEU A 218 16.26 5.74 -12.79
CA LEU A 218 16.49 7.09 -12.25
C LEU A 218 16.28 7.04 -10.73
N LEU A 219 17.30 7.37 -9.94
CA LEU A 219 17.35 7.10 -8.49
C LEU A 219 17.78 8.35 -7.69
N GLY A 220 16.90 8.99 -6.92
CA GLY A 220 17.21 10.24 -6.19
C GLY A 220 16.04 10.71 -5.31
N ALA A 221 16.07 11.92 -4.76
CA ALA A 221 14.91 12.45 -4.02
C ALA A 221 13.80 13.00 -4.95
N ASN A 222 14.20 13.67 -6.04
CA ASN A 222 13.32 14.36 -6.98
C ASN A 222 13.62 13.90 -8.41
N ILE A 223 12.63 13.34 -9.13
CA ILE A 223 12.80 12.78 -10.48
C ILE A 223 11.66 13.23 -11.40
N SER A 224 12.01 13.82 -12.55
CA SER A 224 11.07 14.21 -13.61
C SER A 224 11.44 13.60 -14.95
N ASN A 225 10.47 12.97 -15.62
CA ASN A 225 10.52 12.72 -17.06
C ASN A 225 9.54 13.63 -17.80
N ASP A 226 10.08 14.61 -18.50
CA ASP A 226 9.39 15.54 -19.40
C ASP A 226 9.67 15.22 -20.88
N GLY A 227 10.70 14.39 -21.14
CA GLY A 227 11.14 13.91 -22.45
C GLY A 227 10.68 12.49 -22.76
N ILE A 228 11.56 11.70 -23.38
CA ILE A 228 11.27 10.34 -23.85
C ILE A 228 12.23 9.34 -23.19
N ILE A 229 11.67 8.24 -22.65
CA ILE A 229 12.43 7.07 -22.18
C ILE A 229 11.88 5.82 -22.86
N VAL A 230 12.75 5.02 -23.50
CA VAL A 230 12.39 3.77 -24.18
C VAL A 230 13.28 2.62 -23.71
N ALA A 231 12.68 1.49 -23.33
CA ALA A 231 13.36 0.22 -23.05
C ALA A 231 12.44 -0.96 -23.39
N LYS A 232 12.19 -1.20 -24.68
CA LYS A 232 11.35 -2.33 -25.15
C LYS A 232 11.96 -3.65 -24.69
N LEU A 233 11.13 -4.62 -24.29
CA LEU A 233 11.53 -5.90 -23.71
C LEU A 233 12.40 -5.78 -22.45
N GLY A 234 12.42 -4.59 -21.82
CA GLY A 234 13.27 -4.23 -20.68
C GLY A 234 12.47 -3.59 -19.54
N THR A 235 13.12 -2.79 -18.70
CA THR A 235 12.46 -2.10 -17.56
C THR A 235 12.82 -0.61 -17.47
N VAL A 236 11.83 0.24 -17.24
CA VAL A 236 12.05 1.65 -16.84
C VAL A 236 11.61 1.85 -15.39
N ALA A 237 12.46 2.49 -14.59
CA ALA A 237 12.21 2.74 -13.18
C ALA A 237 12.56 4.18 -12.77
N LEU A 238 11.65 4.84 -12.06
CA LEU A 238 11.85 6.12 -11.38
C LEU A 238 11.61 5.88 -9.89
N ALA A 239 12.66 5.84 -9.07
CA ALA A 239 12.56 5.49 -7.64
C ALA A 239 13.03 6.63 -6.74
N ALA A 240 12.07 7.29 -6.09
CA ALA A 240 12.29 8.45 -5.25
C ALA A 240 12.51 8.08 -3.77
N GLY A 241 13.72 8.34 -3.26
CA GLY A 241 14.14 8.03 -1.89
C GLY A 241 15.61 8.36 -1.60
N ASN A 242 16.02 8.14 -0.35
CA ASN A 242 17.38 8.38 0.16
C ASN A 242 18.24 7.10 0.20
N ALA A 243 17.63 5.92 0.11
CA ALA A 243 18.34 4.69 -0.15
C ALA A 243 17.48 3.79 -1.05
N VAL A 244 18.10 3.25 -2.11
CA VAL A 244 17.46 2.37 -3.07
C VAL A 244 18.41 1.23 -3.41
N THR A 245 17.93 -0.01 -3.27
CA THR A 245 18.63 -1.21 -3.73
C THR A 245 18.01 -1.67 -5.04
N LEU A 246 18.86 -1.83 -6.06
CA LEU A 246 18.55 -2.43 -7.35
C LEU A 246 19.10 -3.86 -7.37
N ASP A 247 18.22 -4.85 -7.36
CA ASP A 247 18.58 -6.23 -7.65
C ASP A 247 18.36 -6.51 -9.15
N VAL A 248 19.33 -7.19 -9.77
CA VAL A 248 19.34 -7.50 -11.21
C VAL A 248 19.39 -9.02 -11.34
N ALA A 249 18.23 -9.65 -11.27
CA ALA A 249 18.12 -11.09 -11.40
C ALA A 249 18.56 -11.55 -12.80
N GLY A 250 19.16 -12.74 -12.89
CA GLY A 250 19.74 -13.29 -14.11
C GLY A 250 18.72 -13.66 -15.20
N ASP A 251 17.43 -13.59 -14.88
CA ASP A 251 16.29 -13.75 -15.79
C ASP A 251 15.85 -12.43 -16.47
N GLY A 252 16.40 -11.29 -16.02
CA GLY A 252 16.06 -9.95 -16.50
C GLY A 252 15.06 -9.19 -15.62
N LEU A 253 14.58 -9.77 -14.51
CA LEU A 253 13.72 -9.07 -13.56
C LEU A 253 14.54 -8.07 -12.73
N LEU A 254 14.16 -6.80 -12.80
CA LEU A 254 14.66 -5.78 -11.88
C LEU A 254 13.74 -5.69 -10.66
N ASN A 255 14.23 -6.05 -9.49
CA ASN A 255 13.56 -5.73 -8.24
C ASN A 255 14.18 -4.46 -7.64
N ILE A 256 13.34 -3.48 -7.30
CA ILE A 256 13.78 -2.15 -6.84
C ILE A 256 13.09 -1.85 -5.52
N THR A 257 13.89 -1.74 -4.46
CA THR A 257 13.40 -1.50 -3.10
C THR A 257 13.88 -0.14 -2.60
N VAL A 258 12.97 0.75 -2.23
CA VAL A 258 13.30 2.03 -1.58
C VAL A 258 13.50 1.79 -0.08
N ASP A 259 14.72 1.40 0.30
CA ASP A 259 15.13 1.07 1.68
C ASP A 259 14.86 2.22 2.67
N LYS A 260 15.04 3.48 2.24
CA LYS A 260 14.82 4.68 3.05
C LYS A 260 14.20 5.78 2.20
N GLY A 261 13.07 6.34 2.64
CA GLY A 261 12.41 7.44 1.96
C GLY A 261 13.14 8.78 2.04
N ALA A 262 12.73 9.73 1.20
CA ALA A 262 13.24 11.10 1.16
C ALA A 262 12.22 12.11 1.70
N VAL A 263 12.67 13.34 1.97
CA VAL A 263 11.77 14.46 2.27
C VAL A 263 11.14 14.90 0.95
N ASN A 264 9.81 15.02 0.92
CA ASN A 264 9.04 15.40 -0.27
C ASN A 264 9.36 14.54 -1.52
N ALA A 265 9.59 13.23 -1.33
CA ALA A 265 10.01 12.33 -2.39
C ALA A 265 9.07 12.37 -3.60
N LEU A 266 9.60 12.67 -4.79
CA LEU A 266 8.81 12.92 -6.00
C LEU A 266 9.33 12.09 -7.18
N ALA A 267 8.46 11.27 -7.77
CA ALA A 267 8.67 10.62 -9.06
C ALA A 267 7.54 11.03 -10.02
N GLN A 268 7.85 11.76 -11.09
CA GLN A 268 6.84 12.24 -12.04
C GLN A 268 7.15 11.96 -13.51
N ASN A 269 6.09 11.76 -14.29
CA ASN A 269 6.12 11.64 -15.75
C ASN A 269 5.11 12.59 -16.41
N GLY A 270 5.61 13.64 -17.05
CA GLY A 270 4.87 14.49 -18.01
C GLY A 270 5.13 14.10 -19.48
N GLY A 271 6.23 13.39 -19.74
CA GLY A 271 6.65 12.94 -21.07
C GLY A 271 6.16 11.53 -21.44
N LEU A 272 6.97 10.82 -22.22
CA LEU A 272 6.72 9.43 -22.64
C LEU A 272 7.68 8.47 -21.94
N ILE A 273 7.14 7.38 -21.39
CA ILE A 273 7.89 6.18 -21.01
C ILE A 273 7.32 4.97 -21.79
N GLN A 274 8.17 4.22 -22.49
CA GLN A 274 7.79 3.06 -23.31
C GLN A 274 8.64 1.81 -23.00
N ALA A 275 8.01 0.75 -22.50
CA ALA A 275 8.63 -0.54 -22.17
C ALA A 275 7.76 -1.73 -22.62
N ASP A 276 7.36 -1.76 -23.89
CA ASP A 276 6.50 -2.83 -24.44
C ASP A 276 7.17 -4.21 -24.30
N GLY A 277 6.39 -5.21 -23.85
CA GLY A 277 6.87 -6.55 -23.49
C GLY A 277 7.80 -6.57 -22.27
N GLY A 278 7.70 -5.55 -21.41
CA GLY A 278 8.51 -5.31 -20.23
C GLY A 278 7.75 -4.55 -19.12
N GLN A 279 8.46 -3.80 -18.28
CA GLN A 279 7.90 -3.17 -17.08
C GLN A 279 8.21 -1.66 -16.97
N VAL A 280 7.27 -0.90 -16.39
CA VAL A 280 7.50 0.45 -15.86
C VAL A 280 7.16 0.48 -14.36
N LEU A 281 8.05 1.07 -13.56
CA LEU A 281 7.86 1.33 -12.13
C LEU A 281 8.14 2.80 -11.80
N LEU A 282 7.14 3.54 -11.34
CA LEU A 282 7.32 4.82 -10.65
C LEU A 282 7.06 4.57 -9.16
N THR A 283 7.99 4.90 -8.28
CA THR A 283 7.80 4.77 -6.83
C THR A 283 8.39 5.94 -6.06
N ALA A 284 7.73 6.33 -4.97
CA ALA A 284 8.20 7.38 -4.06
C ALA A 284 7.86 7.03 -2.61
N ARG A 285 8.87 7.07 -1.72
CA ARG A 285 8.72 6.74 -0.30
C ARG A 285 9.06 7.93 0.61
N SER A 286 8.26 8.14 1.66
CA SER A 286 8.44 9.26 2.58
C SER A 286 9.49 8.97 3.65
N ALA A 287 10.24 10.00 4.07
CA ALA A 287 11.22 9.90 5.16
C ALA A 287 10.59 9.80 6.56
N SER A 288 9.33 10.23 6.73
CA SER A 288 8.59 10.15 8.00
C SER A 288 7.08 10.33 7.78
N ASN A 289 6.27 9.94 8.79
CA ASN A 289 4.80 10.00 8.75
C ASN A 289 4.20 11.43 8.78
N LEU A 290 5.02 12.48 8.67
CA LEU A 290 4.59 13.88 8.58
C LEU A 290 4.90 14.51 7.20
N MET A 291 5.52 13.75 6.31
CA MET A 291 5.93 14.19 4.97
C MET A 291 5.11 13.46 3.91
N GLN A 292 4.84 14.14 2.80
CA GLN A 292 4.16 13.55 1.65
C GLN A 292 5.20 13.05 0.64
N SER A 293 4.90 11.93 -0.02
CA SER A 293 5.62 11.46 -1.20
C SER A 293 4.65 11.35 -2.36
N ALA A 294 5.02 11.87 -3.52
CA ALA A 294 4.15 11.96 -4.69
C ALA A 294 4.65 11.11 -5.85
N VAL A 295 3.75 10.31 -6.42
CA VAL A 295 3.92 9.69 -7.73
C VAL A 295 2.90 10.31 -8.67
N ASN A 296 3.37 11.01 -9.70
CA ASN A 296 2.50 11.80 -10.59
C ASN A 296 2.65 11.33 -12.05
N ASN A 297 1.57 10.96 -12.72
CA ASN A 297 1.54 10.85 -14.17
C ASN A 297 0.59 11.88 -14.78
N THR A 298 1.08 12.65 -15.74
CA THR A 298 0.27 13.48 -16.65
C THR A 298 0.59 13.18 -18.12
N GLY A 299 1.73 12.56 -18.40
CA GLY A 299 2.16 12.10 -19.71
C GLY A 299 1.64 10.70 -20.06
N ILE A 300 2.43 9.98 -20.86
CA ILE A 300 2.12 8.63 -21.34
C ILE A 300 3.10 7.63 -20.72
N ILE A 301 2.56 6.57 -20.12
CA ILE A 301 3.31 5.37 -19.76
C ILE A 301 2.73 4.20 -20.55
N GLN A 302 3.57 3.56 -21.36
CA GLN A 302 3.18 2.46 -22.25
C GLN A 302 4.06 1.24 -21.97
N ALA A 303 3.44 0.12 -21.62
CA ALA A 303 4.07 -1.20 -21.54
C ALA A 303 3.09 -2.23 -22.10
N ARG A 304 2.86 -2.20 -23.41
CA ARG A 304 1.93 -3.15 -24.06
C ARG A 304 2.47 -4.56 -24.00
N SER A 305 1.59 -5.55 -23.91
CA SER A 305 1.99 -6.96 -24.02
C SER A 305 2.52 -7.26 -25.42
N ILE A 306 3.58 -8.07 -25.50
CA ILE A 306 4.12 -8.59 -26.75
C ILE A 306 4.08 -10.12 -26.70
N GLU A 307 3.24 -10.72 -27.54
CA GLU A 307 3.04 -12.17 -27.65
C GLU A 307 2.70 -12.83 -26.30
N ASN A 308 3.68 -13.47 -25.66
CA ASN A 308 3.55 -14.16 -24.37
C ASN A 308 4.17 -13.37 -23.20
N ARG A 309 4.70 -12.16 -23.44
CA ARG A 309 5.21 -11.25 -22.41
C ARG A 309 4.14 -10.21 -22.07
N ASN A 310 3.42 -10.45 -20.98
CA ASN A 310 2.51 -9.46 -20.41
C ASN A 310 3.30 -8.23 -19.96
N GLY A 311 2.88 -7.03 -20.35
CA GLY A 311 3.49 -5.80 -19.84
C GLY A 311 3.01 -5.43 -18.44
N LYS A 312 3.84 -4.71 -17.67
CA LYS A 312 3.49 -4.26 -16.30
C LYS A 312 3.72 -2.76 -16.11
N ILE A 313 2.78 -2.06 -15.50
CA ILE A 313 2.91 -0.67 -15.04
C ILE A 313 2.62 -0.63 -13.54
N MET A 314 3.49 0.01 -12.76
CA MET A 314 3.31 0.17 -11.31
C MET A 314 3.60 1.62 -10.89
N LEU A 315 2.64 2.26 -10.23
CA LEU A 315 2.77 3.58 -9.60
C LEU A 315 2.58 3.40 -8.08
N MET A 316 3.69 3.42 -7.33
CA MET A 316 3.73 3.02 -5.92
C MET A 316 4.17 4.18 -5.00
N GLY A 317 3.22 4.85 -4.37
CA GLY A 317 3.50 5.78 -3.28
C GLY A 317 3.59 5.08 -1.92
N ASP A 318 4.10 5.81 -0.93
CA ASP A 318 4.12 5.41 0.48
C ASP A 318 2.71 5.07 1.01
N MET A 319 2.56 3.93 1.71
CA MET A 319 1.25 3.46 2.21
C MET A 319 0.83 4.12 3.53
N GLN A 320 1.66 4.97 4.13
CA GLN A 320 1.33 5.72 5.33
C GLN A 320 0.87 7.15 4.98
N ASN A 321 1.60 7.85 4.10
CA ASN A 321 1.31 9.26 3.74
C ASN A 321 1.51 9.60 2.25
N GLY A 322 1.72 8.62 1.38
CA GLY A 322 1.93 8.83 -0.05
C GLY A 322 0.66 9.24 -0.80
N THR A 323 0.84 9.91 -1.93
CA THR A 323 -0.21 10.18 -2.91
C THR A 323 0.23 9.74 -4.30
N VAL A 324 -0.59 8.93 -4.97
CA VAL A 324 -0.49 8.64 -6.41
C VAL A 324 -1.54 9.46 -7.14
N ASN A 325 -1.11 10.33 -8.07
CA ASN A 325 -2.00 11.11 -8.93
C ASN A 325 -1.91 10.60 -10.39
N VAL A 326 -3.02 10.11 -10.92
CA VAL A 326 -3.12 9.47 -12.24
C VAL A 326 -3.95 10.34 -13.18
N GLY A 327 -3.26 11.15 -14.00
CA GLY A 327 -3.79 11.70 -15.25
C GLY A 327 -3.11 11.06 -16.47
N GLY A 328 -3.33 11.63 -17.65
CA GLY A 328 -2.63 11.20 -18.87
C GLY A 328 -3.05 9.81 -19.35
N THR A 329 -2.09 8.98 -19.80
CA THR A 329 -2.33 7.62 -20.31
C THR A 329 -1.48 6.58 -19.59
N LEU A 330 -2.10 5.48 -19.13
CA LEU A 330 -1.44 4.24 -18.73
C LEU A 330 -1.90 3.09 -19.66
N ASP A 331 -1.02 2.59 -20.52
CA ASP A 331 -1.34 1.60 -21.56
C ASP A 331 -0.53 0.32 -21.40
N ALA A 332 -1.18 -0.73 -20.89
CA ALA A 332 -0.69 -2.11 -20.87
C ALA A 332 -1.57 -3.04 -21.73
N SER A 333 -2.11 -2.53 -22.83
CA SER A 333 -2.98 -3.28 -23.74
C SER A 333 -2.22 -4.33 -24.57
N ALA A 334 -2.97 -5.26 -25.19
CA ALA A 334 -2.45 -6.31 -26.07
C ALA A 334 -3.10 -6.25 -27.47
N PRO A 335 -2.95 -5.14 -28.23
CA PRO A 335 -3.73 -4.89 -29.45
C PRO A 335 -3.42 -5.86 -30.59
N ASN A 336 -2.18 -6.36 -30.64
CA ASN A 336 -1.71 -7.23 -31.73
C ASN A 336 -2.00 -8.72 -31.47
N GLY A 337 -2.13 -9.12 -30.20
CA GLY A 337 -2.25 -10.50 -29.72
C GLY A 337 -1.64 -10.66 -28.33
N GLY A 338 -1.94 -11.77 -27.66
CA GLY A 338 -1.60 -11.99 -26.25
C GLY A 338 -2.71 -11.54 -25.29
N ASN A 339 -2.46 -11.67 -23.99
CA ASN A 339 -3.34 -11.19 -22.93
C ASN A 339 -2.97 -9.78 -22.50
N GLY A 340 -3.93 -9.05 -21.95
CA GLY A 340 -3.71 -7.72 -21.39
C GLY A 340 -2.71 -7.76 -20.24
N GLY A 341 -1.91 -6.70 -20.12
CA GLY A 341 -0.95 -6.51 -19.06
C GLY A 341 -1.61 -6.15 -17.72
N PHE A 342 -0.76 -5.81 -16.76
CA PHE A 342 -1.18 -5.47 -15.39
C PHE A 342 -0.77 -4.04 -15.06
N ILE A 343 -1.73 -3.25 -14.55
CA ILE A 343 -1.51 -1.87 -14.10
C ILE A 343 -1.79 -1.83 -12.60
N GLU A 344 -0.93 -1.17 -11.83
CA GLU A 344 -1.06 -1.04 -10.39
C GLU A 344 -0.86 0.42 -9.97
N THR A 345 -1.76 0.92 -9.12
CA THR A 345 -1.73 2.28 -8.57
C THR A 345 -2.01 2.21 -7.07
N SER A 346 -0.96 2.27 -6.26
CA SER A 346 -0.97 1.91 -4.83
C SER A 346 -0.30 3.00 -3.99
N ALA A 347 -0.98 3.54 -2.98
CA ALA A 347 -0.47 4.57 -2.05
C ALA A 347 -1.49 4.82 -0.93
N ALA A 348 -1.11 5.49 0.15
CA ALA A 348 -2.07 5.90 1.20
C ALA A 348 -3.30 6.64 0.61
N ASN A 349 -3.07 7.49 -0.40
CA ASN A 349 -4.09 8.17 -1.20
C ASN A 349 -3.86 7.90 -2.69
N VAL A 350 -4.87 7.42 -3.42
CA VAL A 350 -4.82 7.31 -4.89
C VAL A 350 -5.91 8.20 -5.49
N LYS A 351 -5.54 9.06 -6.44
CA LYS A 351 -6.44 10.00 -7.13
C LYS A 351 -6.33 9.82 -8.64
N ILE A 352 -7.46 9.70 -9.32
CA ILE A 352 -7.56 9.51 -10.76
C ILE A 352 -8.30 10.70 -11.35
N ALA A 353 -7.72 11.34 -12.37
CA ALA A 353 -8.35 12.46 -13.08
C ALA A 353 -9.43 11.95 -14.05
N ASP A 354 -10.50 12.73 -14.24
CA ASP A 354 -11.63 12.34 -15.09
C ASP A 354 -11.27 12.16 -16.58
N ASP A 355 -10.14 12.72 -17.04
CA ASP A 355 -9.61 12.59 -18.40
C ASP A 355 -8.54 11.50 -18.56
N ALA A 356 -8.17 10.81 -17.47
CA ALA A 356 -7.17 9.75 -17.46
C ALA A 356 -7.60 8.55 -18.32
N LYS A 357 -6.64 7.93 -19.01
CA LYS A 357 -6.87 6.81 -19.93
C LYS A 357 -6.06 5.60 -19.49
N ILE A 358 -6.72 4.67 -18.80
CA ILE A 358 -6.14 3.41 -18.38
C ILE A 358 -6.62 2.33 -19.35
N THR A 359 -5.72 1.51 -19.90
CA THR A 359 -6.11 0.39 -20.78
C THR A 359 -5.24 -0.86 -20.59
N THR A 360 -5.95 -1.97 -20.44
CA THR A 360 -5.43 -3.35 -20.39
C THR A 360 -6.14 -4.24 -21.43
N ALA A 361 -6.82 -3.62 -22.41
CA ALA A 361 -7.65 -4.31 -23.39
C ALA A 361 -6.86 -5.30 -24.26
N ALA A 362 -7.44 -6.48 -24.52
CA ALA A 362 -6.84 -7.53 -25.33
C ALA A 362 -7.84 -8.08 -26.36
N PRO A 363 -7.95 -7.49 -27.58
CA PRO A 363 -8.95 -7.89 -28.57
C PRO A 363 -8.84 -9.32 -29.11
N LYS A 364 -7.81 -10.08 -28.71
CA LYS A 364 -7.53 -11.47 -29.11
C LYS A 364 -7.17 -12.38 -27.93
N GLY A 365 -7.48 -11.96 -26.70
CA GLY A 365 -7.09 -12.66 -25.47
C GLY A 365 -7.95 -12.22 -24.28
N MET A 366 -7.47 -12.51 -23.07
CA MET A 366 -8.10 -12.04 -21.84
C MET A 366 -7.71 -10.58 -21.59
N THR A 367 -8.70 -9.72 -21.36
CA THR A 367 -8.50 -8.36 -20.86
C THR A 367 -7.71 -8.41 -19.55
N GLY A 368 -6.70 -7.56 -19.42
CA GLY A 368 -5.85 -7.51 -18.23
C GLY A 368 -6.55 -6.91 -17.02
N THR A 369 -5.77 -6.49 -16.03
CA THR A 369 -6.30 -5.97 -14.75
C THR A 369 -5.59 -4.68 -14.35
N TRP A 370 -6.37 -3.71 -13.91
CA TRP A 370 -5.92 -2.54 -13.17
C TRP A 370 -6.26 -2.72 -11.69
N LEU A 371 -5.23 -2.78 -10.84
CA LEU A 371 -5.33 -2.77 -9.38
C LEU A 371 -5.17 -1.34 -8.87
N ILE A 372 -6.11 -0.91 -8.02
CA ILE A 372 -6.09 0.33 -7.26
C ILE A 372 -6.02 -0.07 -5.78
N ASP A 373 -4.96 0.32 -5.08
CA ASP A 373 -4.71 -0.11 -3.69
C ASP A 373 -4.49 1.11 -2.74
N PRO A 374 -5.56 1.78 -2.28
CA PRO A 374 -5.50 2.86 -1.29
C PRO A 374 -5.98 2.42 0.10
N LEU A 375 -5.74 3.22 1.14
CA LEU A 375 -6.24 2.91 2.49
C LEU A 375 -7.77 2.95 2.62
N ASP A 376 -8.43 3.83 1.86
CA ASP A 376 -9.88 4.01 1.77
C ASP A 376 -10.23 4.45 0.33
N PHE A 377 -11.43 4.16 -0.17
CA PHE A 377 -11.83 4.55 -1.53
C PHE A 377 -13.25 5.12 -1.66
N LEU A 378 -13.37 6.26 -2.34
CA LEU A 378 -14.61 6.99 -2.59
C LEU A 378 -14.80 7.23 -4.10
N VAL A 379 -15.79 6.58 -4.69
CA VAL A 379 -16.28 6.85 -6.05
C VAL A 379 -17.31 7.96 -5.99
N GLN A 380 -16.87 9.19 -6.27
CA GLN A 380 -17.65 10.42 -6.23
C GLN A 380 -16.86 11.56 -6.93
N VAL A 381 -17.53 12.54 -7.54
CA VAL A 381 -16.89 13.81 -7.92
C VAL A 381 -16.22 14.45 -6.69
N GLY A 382 -14.92 14.75 -6.83
CA GLY A 382 -14.07 15.26 -5.75
C GLY A 382 -13.50 14.20 -4.79
N GLY A 383 -13.87 12.92 -4.97
CA GLY A 383 -13.31 11.77 -4.26
C GLY A 383 -12.01 11.25 -4.90
N ASN A 384 -11.85 9.93 -4.95
CA ASN A 384 -10.70 9.28 -5.59
C ASN A 384 -10.85 9.19 -7.11
N ILE A 385 -12.08 8.99 -7.60
CA ILE A 385 -12.49 8.93 -9.01
C ILE A 385 -14.00 9.24 -9.10
N SER A 386 -14.47 9.87 -10.18
CA SER A 386 -15.93 10.00 -10.41
C SER A 386 -16.56 8.69 -10.91
N GLY A 387 -17.85 8.51 -10.69
CA GLY A 387 -18.61 7.37 -11.23
C GLY A 387 -18.58 7.32 -12.77
N LEU A 388 -18.57 8.49 -13.42
CA LEU A 388 -18.44 8.62 -14.88
C LEU A 388 -17.05 8.15 -15.37
N ALA A 389 -15.98 8.59 -14.70
CA ALA A 389 -14.62 8.18 -15.07
C ALA A 389 -14.42 6.68 -14.87
N LEU A 390 -14.85 6.11 -13.74
CA LEU A 390 -14.79 4.66 -13.47
C LEU A 390 -15.58 3.85 -14.51
N SER A 391 -16.79 4.31 -14.86
CA SER A 391 -17.62 3.72 -15.93
C SER A 391 -16.87 3.66 -17.27
N GLY A 392 -16.14 4.72 -17.61
CA GLY A 392 -15.32 4.80 -18.82
C GLY A 392 -14.15 3.79 -18.83
N GLN A 393 -13.46 3.61 -17.71
CA GLN A 393 -12.35 2.64 -17.63
C GLN A 393 -12.86 1.20 -17.70
N LEU A 394 -14.00 0.89 -17.08
CA LEU A 394 -14.61 -0.46 -17.04
C LEU A 394 -15.04 -1.00 -18.42
N VAL A 395 -15.15 -0.16 -19.46
CA VAL A 395 -15.37 -0.62 -20.85
C VAL A 395 -14.21 -1.49 -21.36
N ASN A 396 -12.97 -1.23 -20.91
CA ASN A 396 -11.73 -1.77 -21.49
C ASN A 396 -10.80 -2.47 -20.47
N ASN A 397 -11.19 -2.56 -19.19
CA ASN A 397 -10.35 -3.07 -18.10
C ASN A 397 -11.17 -3.92 -17.13
N ASN A 398 -10.57 -4.97 -16.58
CA ASN A 398 -10.98 -5.42 -15.25
C ASN A 398 -10.39 -4.45 -14.22
N VAL A 399 -11.21 -3.94 -13.31
CA VAL A 399 -10.79 -2.97 -12.29
C VAL A 399 -10.95 -3.61 -10.92
N THR A 400 -9.87 -3.71 -10.17
CA THR A 400 -9.87 -4.16 -8.77
C THR A 400 -9.54 -2.99 -7.87
N ILE A 401 -10.48 -2.59 -7.03
CA ILE A 401 -10.25 -1.68 -5.92
C ILE A 401 -10.03 -2.55 -4.67
N SER A 402 -8.90 -2.37 -4.01
CA SER A 402 -8.46 -3.11 -2.84
C SER A 402 -8.11 -2.12 -1.74
N ASN A 403 -8.61 -2.33 -0.52
CA ASN A 403 -8.08 -1.61 0.64
C ASN A 403 -7.29 -2.60 1.51
N PRO A 404 -5.96 -2.48 1.60
CA PRO A 404 -5.15 -3.36 2.44
C PRO A 404 -5.28 -2.94 3.91
N ALA A 405 -4.98 -3.88 4.82
CA ALA A 405 -4.96 -3.58 6.25
C ALA A 405 -3.92 -2.49 6.57
N GLY A 406 -4.37 -1.37 7.16
CA GLY A 406 -3.54 -0.19 7.37
C GLY A 406 -4.18 0.83 8.31
N ALA A 407 -3.80 2.10 8.18
CA ALA A 407 -4.23 3.18 9.07
C ALA A 407 -5.54 3.89 8.66
N GLY A 408 -6.14 3.51 7.53
CA GLY A 408 -7.46 3.98 7.09
C GLY A 408 -8.59 3.22 7.78
N ASN A 409 -9.82 3.45 7.32
CA ASN A 409 -10.98 2.67 7.74
C ASN A 409 -11.02 1.28 7.08
N GLY A 410 -10.50 1.17 5.86
CA GLY A 410 -10.58 -0.01 5.01
C GLY A 410 -11.91 -0.11 4.23
N ASP A 411 -12.58 1.03 4.01
CA ASP A 411 -13.93 1.09 3.43
C ASP A 411 -13.94 1.52 1.94
N ILE A 412 -14.90 0.98 1.18
CA ILE A 412 -15.21 1.41 -0.19
C ILE A 412 -16.62 2.02 -0.23
N PHE A 413 -16.74 3.24 -0.78
CA PHE A 413 -18.01 3.94 -1.00
C PHE A 413 -18.28 4.17 -2.49
N ILE A 414 -19.41 3.66 -2.99
CA ILE A 414 -19.91 3.95 -4.34
C ILE A 414 -21.08 4.94 -4.21
N ASN A 415 -20.79 6.24 -4.32
CA ASN A 415 -21.75 7.33 -4.15
C ASN A 415 -22.28 7.91 -5.49
N GLU A 416 -21.75 7.47 -6.62
CA GLU A 416 -22.18 7.85 -7.96
C GLU A 416 -22.47 6.64 -8.86
N VAL A 417 -23.31 6.84 -9.88
CA VAL A 417 -23.69 5.78 -10.82
C VAL A 417 -22.45 5.21 -11.53
N VAL A 418 -22.34 3.88 -11.53
CA VAL A 418 -21.32 3.15 -12.30
C VAL A 418 -22.03 2.30 -13.36
N SER A 419 -21.93 2.68 -14.64
CA SER A 419 -22.69 2.06 -15.73
C SER A 419 -21.82 1.81 -16.96
N TRP A 420 -21.57 0.55 -17.31
CA TRP A 420 -20.71 0.19 -18.45
C TRP A 420 -21.25 -0.95 -19.31
N THR A 421 -20.75 -0.98 -20.54
CA THR A 421 -20.87 -2.11 -21.48
C THR A 421 -19.46 -2.48 -21.93
N ALA A 422 -19.02 -3.71 -21.73
CA ALA A 422 -17.72 -4.17 -22.22
C ALA A 422 -17.70 -4.19 -23.76
N VAL A 423 -16.52 -4.08 -24.38
CA VAL A 423 -16.40 -4.04 -25.85
C VAL A 423 -16.97 -5.33 -26.49
N PRO A 424 -18.00 -5.26 -27.35
CA PRO A 424 -18.63 -6.44 -27.93
C PRO A 424 -17.64 -7.33 -28.69
N GLY A 425 -17.65 -8.63 -28.38
CA GLY A 425 -16.73 -9.61 -28.96
C GLY A 425 -15.37 -9.73 -28.26
N THR A 426 -15.15 -8.99 -27.17
CA THR A 426 -13.99 -9.17 -26.27
C THR A 426 -14.38 -9.93 -24.99
N SER A 427 -13.41 -10.20 -24.11
CA SER A 427 -13.68 -10.77 -22.78
C SER A 427 -14.50 -9.79 -21.93
N PRO A 428 -15.55 -10.24 -21.22
CA PRO A 428 -16.28 -9.46 -20.23
C PRO A 428 -15.36 -8.78 -19.21
N THR A 429 -15.78 -7.60 -18.72
CA THR A 429 -15.01 -6.82 -17.73
C THR A 429 -15.66 -6.87 -16.34
N THR A 430 -14.83 -7.01 -15.31
CA THR A 430 -15.26 -7.14 -13.92
C THR A 430 -14.84 -5.93 -13.10
N LEU A 431 -15.78 -5.36 -12.34
CA LEU A 431 -15.49 -4.50 -11.20
C LEU A 431 -15.34 -5.38 -9.95
N THR A 432 -14.18 -5.35 -9.31
CA THR A 432 -13.90 -6.08 -8.06
C THR A 432 -13.66 -5.07 -6.94
N LEU A 433 -14.39 -5.20 -5.83
CA LEU A 433 -14.30 -4.34 -4.64
C LEU A 433 -13.90 -5.20 -3.43
N ASN A 434 -12.67 -5.02 -2.94
CA ASN A 434 -12.09 -5.76 -1.82
C ASN A 434 -11.82 -4.81 -0.64
N GLY A 435 -12.82 -4.60 0.22
CA GLY A 435 -12.69 -3.76 1.41
C GLY A 435 -12.10 -4.52 2.60
N THR A 436 -11.11 -3.97 3.31
CA THR A 436 -10.67 -4.55 4.59
C THR A 436 -11.80 -4.54 5.62
N ARG A 437 -12.72 -3.56 5.54
CA ARG A 437 -13.84 -3.40 6.46
C ARG A 437 -15.18 -3.46 5.72
N ASP A 438 -15.76 -2.34 5.29
CA ASP A 438 -17.10 -2.32 4.68
C ASP A 438 -17.07 -1.97 3.18
N VAL A 439 -18.14 -2.36 2.46
CA VAL A 439 -18.42 -1.87 1.10
C VAL A 439 -19.86 -1.35 1.03
N ILE A 440 -20.00 -0.05 0.76
CA ILE A 440 -21.27 0.67 0.77
C ILE A 440 -21.60 1.16 -0.65
N ILE A 441 -22.70 0.65 -1.21
CA ILE A 441 -23.18 0.97 -2.56
C ILE A 441 -24.43 1.85 -2.43
N ASN A 442 -24.23 3.17 -2.52
CA ASN A 442 -25.27 4.19 -2.37
C ASN A 442 -25.85 4.68 -3.71
N ALA A 443 -25.24 4.31 -4.84
CA ALA A 443 -25.69 4.67 -6.18
C ALA A 443 -25.73 3.45 -7.13
N PRO A 444 -26.60 3.45 -8.16
CA PRO A 444 -26.81 2.28 -9.01
C PRO A 444 -25.56 1.79 -9.75
N ILE A 445 -25.45 0.46 -9.86
CA ILE A 445 -24.42 -0.22 -10.66
C ILE A 445 -25.08 -0.98 -11.80
N THR A 446 -24.65 -0.76 -13.05
CA THR A 446 -25.22 -1.43 -14.24
C THR A 446 -24.12 -1.93 -15.17
N ALA A 447 -24.15 -3.21 -15.55
CA ALA A 447 -23.14 -3.83 -16.41
C ALA A 447 -23.75 -4.68 -17.54
N VAL A 448 -23.22 -4.54 -18.75
CA VAL A 448 -23.57 -5.38 -19.92
C VAL A 448 -22.30 -6.01 -20.48
N ASP A 449 -22.28 -7.34 -20.63
CA ASP A 449 -21.01 -8.11 -20.74
C ASP A 449 -20.02 -7.73 -19.61
N GLY A 450 -20.54 -7.49 -18.41
CA GLY A 450 -19.72 -7.11 -17.26
C GLY A 450 -20.28 -7.67 -15.95
N SER A 451 -19.38 -7.89 -15.00
CA SER A 451 -19.67 -8.55 -13.73
C SER A 451 -19.25 -7.69 -12.53
N LEU A 452 -19.86 -7.94 -11.37
CA LEU A 452 -19.50 -7.29 -10.11
C LEU A 452 -19.07 -8.36 -9.10
N ALA A 453 -17.90 -8.17 -8.49
CA ALA A 453 -17.44 -8.96 -7.36
C ALA A 453 -17.19 -8.03 -6.18
N VAL A 454 -17.77 -8.33 -5.02
CA VAL A 454 -17.54 -7.61 -3.76
C VAL A 454 -17.18 -8.61 -2.69
N CYS A 455 -16.07 -8.36 -2.00
CA CYS A 455 -15.65 -9.07 -0.80
C CYS A 455 -15.23 -8.04 0.24
N CYS A 456 -15.64 -8.21 1.51
CA CYS A 456 -15.14 -7.37 2.59
C CYS A 456 -15.00 -8.10 3.92
N GLY A 457 -14.11 -7.60 4.78
CA GLY A 457 -13.85 -8.18 6.11
C GLY A 457 -14.99 -8.02 7.11
N ARG A 458 -15.86 -7.02 6.93
CA ARG A 458 -17.04 -6.75 7.77
C ARG A 458 -18.32 -6.73 6.93
N ASP A 459 -18.92 -5.57 6.63
CA ASP A 459 -20.30 -5.52 6.10
C ASP A 459 -20.41 -5.04 4.65
N ILE A 460 -21.37 -5.60 3.91
CA ILE A 460 -21.84 -5.03 2.63
C ILE A 460 -23.18 -4.34 2.85
N SER A 461 -23.34 -3.13 2.30
CA SER A 461 -24.62 -2.40 2.27
C SER A 461 -24.99 -2.00 0.84
N VAL A 462 -26.06 -2.56 0.29
CA VAL A 462 -26.58 -2.27 -1.05
C VAL A 462 -27.83 -1.41 -0.94
N ASN A 463 -27.63 -0.09 -1.01
CA ASN A 463 -28.66 0.94 -0.87
C ASN A 463 -29.21 1.44 -2.21
N ALA A 464 -28.65 1.01 -3.33
CA ALA A 464 -29.10 1.32 -4.69
C ALA A 464 -28.98 0.11 -5.64
N ASP A 465 -29.76 0.12 -6.72
CA ASP A 465 -29.96 -1.05 -7.57
C ASP A 465 -28.68 -1.53 -8.28
N ILE A 466 -28.47 -2.85 -8.30
CA ILE A 466 -27.38 -3.52 -9.02
C ILE A 466 -27.98 -4.39 -10.13
N THR A 467 -27.58 -4.15 -11.38
CA THR A 467 -28.08 -4.87 -12.56
C THR A 467 -26.95 -5.38 -13.45
N THR A 468 -26.94 -6.68 -13.75
CA THR A 468 -26.03 -7.30 -14.74
C THR A 468 -26.79 -7.96 -15.89
N THR A 469 -26.26 -7.84 -17.10
CA THR A 469 -26.74 -8.56 -18.29
C THR A 469 -25.56 -9.25 -18.96
N ARG A 470 -25.62 -10.58 -19.07
CA ARG A 470 -24.56 -11.46 -19.59
C ARG A 470 -23.25 -11.34 -18.78
N GLY A 471 -23.40 -11.23 -17.46
CA GLY A 471 -22.34 -11.22 -16.43
C GLY A 471 -22.95 -11.51 -15.05
N SER A 472 -22.12 -11.74 -14.04
CA SER A 472 -22.56 -12.26 -12.72
C SER A 472 -22.29 -11.29 -11.57
N ILE A 473 -22.89 -11.57 -10.41
CA ILE A 473 -22.73 -10.79 -9.18
C ILE A 473 -22.30 -11.69 -8.02
N LEU A 474 -21.19 -11.34 -7.37
CA LEU A 474 -20.76 -11.90 -6.09
C LEU A 474 -20.80 -10.80 -5.02
N LEU A 475 -21.45 -11.05 -3.88
CA LEU A 475 -21.41 -10.21 -2.69
C LEU A 475 -21.02 -11.07 -1.47
N ALA A 476 -19.87 -10.82 -0.88
CA ALA A 476 -19.32 -11.58 0.24
C ALA A 476 -18.96 -10.67 1.44
N GLY A 477 -19.79 -10.66 2.48
CA GLY A 477 -19.50 -9.98 3.75
C GLY A 477 -18.89 -10.95 4.75
N GLY A 478 -17.77 -10.57 5.37
CA GLY A 478 -17.16 -11.30 6.49
C GLY A 478 -18.04 -11.33 7.74
N ARG A 479 -18.94 -10.33 7.88
CA ARG A 479 -20.01 -10.28 8.88
C ARG A 479 -21.39 -10.23 8.19
N ASP A 480 -22.01 -9.06 8.05
CA ASP A 480 -23.41 -8.96 7.60
C ASP A 480 -23.51 -8.45 6.14
N VAL A 481 -24.56 -8.85 5.42
CA VAL A 481 -24.86 -8.34 4.05
C VAL A 481 -26.29 -7.83 4.00
N ASN A 482 -26.43 -6.54 3.68
CA ASN A 482 -27.70 -5.81 3.77
C ASN A 482 -28.14 -5.37 2.37
N LEU A 483 -29.20 -5.98 1.84
CA LEU A 483 -29.73 -5.72 0.50
C LEU A 483 -31.03 -4.90 0.60
N SER A 484 -30.88 -3.58 0.65
CA SER A 484 -31.99 -2.61 0.71
C SER A 484 -32.63 -2.35 -0.65
N ALA A 485 -31.85 -2.48 -1.74
CA ALA A 485 -32.24 -2.17 -3.12
C ALA A 485 -32.28 -3.42 -4.03
N ALA A 486 -32.70 -3.26 -5.29
CA ALA A 486 -32.91 -4.40 -6.19
C ALA A 486 -31.60 -5.00 -6.70
N LEU A 487 -31.59 -6.33 -6.86
CA LEU A 487 -30.44 -7.12 -7.30
C LEU A 487 -30.84 -7.98 -8.50
N THR A 488 -30.41 -7.60 -9.70
CA THR A 488 -30.86 -8.21 -10.96
C THR A 488 -29.70 -8.81 -11.77
N ALA A 489 -29.85 -10.06 -12.21
CA ALA A 489 -28.95 -10.70 -13.17
C ALA A 489 -29.73 -11.39 -14.30
N THR A 490 -29.33 -11.15 -15.55
CA THR A 490 -29.85 -11.83 -16.73
C THR A 490 -28.71 -12.51 -17.49
N ASP A 491 -28.86 -13.78 -17.87
CA ASP A 491 -27.81 -14.62 -18.48
C ASP A 491 -26.52 -14.67 -17.63
N GLY A 492 -26.72 -14.74 -16.31
CA GLY A 492 -25.71 -14.52 -15.26
C GLY A 492 -26.06 -15.23 -13.95
N ASN A 493 -25.11 -15.28 -13.02
CA ASN A 493 -25.26 -15.88 -11.69
C ASN A 493 -25.31 -14.79 -10.61
N ILE A 494 -25.95 -15.09 -9.47
CA ILE A 494 -25.88 -14.28 -8.26
C ILE A 494 -25.43 -15.19 -7.12
N THR A 495 -24.39 -14.80 -6.39
CA THR A 495 -23.99 -15.42 -5.12
C THR A 495 -23.87 -14.36 -4.05
N VAL A 496 -24.59 -14.54 -2.94
CA VAL A 496 -24.53 -13.67 -1.76
C VAL A 496 -24.14 -14.52 -0.56
N CYS A 497 -23.15 -14.09 0.19
CA CYS A 497 -22.60 -14.81 1.35
C CYS A 497 -22.34 -13.84 2.51
N ALA A 498 -22.90 -14.14 3.68
CA ALA A 498 -22.64 -13.44 4.92
C ALA A 498 -22.01 -14.40 5.95
N GLY A 499 -20.98 -13.94 6.67
CA GLY A 499 -20.46 -14.66 7.84
C GLY A 499 -21.50 -14.78 8.96
N ARG A 500 -22.34 -13.76 9.11
CA ARG A 500 -23.46 -13.70 10.07
C ARG A 500 -24.78 -13.52 9.31
N ASP A 501 -25.41 -12.35 9.28
CA ASP A 501 -26.78 -12.20 8.76
C ASP A 501 -26.82 -11.69 7.31
N LEU A 502 -27.81 -12.17 6.54
CA LEU A 502 -28.13 -11.69 5.19
C LEU A 502 -29.55 -11.11 5.18
N GLU A 503 -29.68 -9.80 5.22
CA GLU A 503 -30.98 -9.12 5.15
C GLU A 503 -31.35 -8.79 3.68
N VAL A 504 -32.54 -9.22 3.26
CA VAL A 504 -33.05 -9.11 1.89
C VAL A 504 -34.38 -8.34 1.89
N ALA A 505 -34.29 -7.01 1.99
CA ALA A 505 -35.44 -6.11 1.91
C ALA A 505 -35.80 -5.77 0.44
N GLY A 506 -34.77 -5.62 -0.41
CA GLY A 506 -34.88 -5.33 -1.83
C GLY A 506 -35.17 -6.56 -2.70
N LYS A 507 -35.67 -6.33 -3.92
CA LYS A 507 -36.07 -7.42 -4.82
C LYS A 507 -34.86 -8.07 -5.51
N ILE A 508 -34.65 -9.36 -5.26
CA ILE A 508 -33.75 -10.20 -6.07
C ILE A 508 -34.48 -10.71 -7.33
N THR A 509 -33.85 -10.60 -8.50
CA THR A 509 -34.35 -11.15 -9.78
C THR A 509 -33.22 -11.84 -10.55
N LEU A 510 -33.35 -13.14 -10.83
CA LEU A 510 -32.41 -13.87 -11.68
C LEU A 510 -33.13 -14.55 -12.85
N THR A 511 -32.66 -14.30 -14.08
CA THR A 511 -33.15 -14.94 -15.30
C THR A 511 -32.00 -15.59 -16.04
N ASN A 512 -32.10 -16.90 -16.31
CA ASN A 512 -31.08 -17.72 -16.99
C ASN A 512 -29.72 -17.73 -16.27
N GLY A 513 -29.49 -18.72 -15.40
CA GLY A 513 -28.16 -18.95 -14.81
C GLY A 513 -27.13 -19.39 -15.87
N THR A 514 -25.89 -18.95 -15.74
CA THR A 514 -24.80 -19.21 -16.69
C THR A 514 -23.74 -20.19 -16.16
N LEU A 515 -23.02 -20.83 -17.08
CA LEU A 515 -21.81 -21.64 -16.83
C LEU A 515 -20.64 -21.23 -17.74
N ILE A 516 -20.79 -20.15 -18.51
CA ILE A 516 -19.74 -19.58 -19.38
C ILE A 516 -18.64 -19.02 -18.46
N PRO A 517 -17.40 -19.55 -18.45
CA PRO A 517 -16.38 -19.20 -17.46
C PRO A 517 -16.09 -17.70 -17.38
N GLU A 518 -16.08 -17.03 -18.53
CA GLU A 518 -15.80 -15.60 -18.69
C GLU A 518 -16.93 -14.70 -18.17
N ARG A 519 -18.11 -15.28 -17.87
CA ARG A 519 -19.29 -14.58 -17.35
C ARG A 519 -19.75 -15.06 -15.98
N SER A 520 -19.32 -16.24 -15.53
CA SER A 520 -19.81 -16.88 -14.31
C SER A 520 -19.11 -16.41 -13.04
N LEU A 521 -17.97 -15.70 -13.14
CA LEU A 521 -17.03 -15.46 -12.03
C LEU A 521 -16.57 -16.75 -11.32
N GLY A 522 -16.68 -17.92 -11.97
CA GLY A 522 -16.47 -19.22 -11.33
C GLY A 522 -17.57 -19.65 -10.35
N LEU A 523 -18.65 -18.88 -10.22
CA LEU A 523 -19.76 -19.14 -9.31
C LEU A 523 -20.63 -20.33 -9.77
N ASN A 524 -21.34 -20.91 -8.81
CA ASN A 524 -22.42 -21.86 -9.08
C ASN A 524 -23.47 -21.23 -10.01
N ARG A 525 -24.02 -22.05 -10.93
CA ARG A 525 -25.10 -21.63 -11.83
C ARG A 525 -26.33 -21.18 -11.04
N GLY A 526 -26.88 -20.01 -11.37
CA GLY A 526 -28.15 -19.52 -10.82
C GLY A 526 -27.96 -18.64 -9.58
N LEU A 527 -28.86 -18.79 -8.60
CA LEU A 527 -28.89 -17.97 -7.38
C LEU A 527 -28.40 -18.78 -6.17
N VAL A 528 -27.43 -18.25 -5.43
CA VAL A 528 -26.97 -18.80 -4.15
C VAL A 528 -27.06 -17.74 -3.07
N LEU A 529 -27.72 -18.06 -1.96
CA LEU A 529 -27.76 -17.25 -0.74
C LEU A 529 -27.14 -18.05 0.42
N SER A 530 -26.23 -17.44 1.16
CA SER A 530 -25.48 -18.04 2.27
C SER A 530 -25.42 -17.08 3.44
N ALA A 531 -25.71 -17.55 4.65
CA ALA A 531 -25.62 -16.80 5.89
C ALA A 531 -25.24 -17.73 7.05
N GLY A 532 -24.55 -17.20 8.06
CA GLY A 532 -24.05 -17.96 9.21
C GLY A 532 -22.74 -18.69 8.96
N ASN A 533 -21.99 -18.34 7.92
CA ASN A 533 -20.77 -19.03 7.55
C ASN A 533 -19.62 -18.89 8.58
N ALA A 534 -19.75 -17.96 9.53
CA ALA A 534 -18.86 -17.76 10.68
C ALA A 534 -19.53 -18.10 12.04
N ALA A 535 -20.75 -18.64 12.05
CA ALA A 535 -21.37 -19.20 13.26
C ALA A 535 -20.72 -20.55 13.65
N THR A 536 -21.12 -21.08 14.81
CA THR A 536 -20.53 -22.29 15.42
C THR A 536 -21.60 -23.37 15.69
N GLU A 537 -22.74 -22.97 16.25
CA GLU A 537 -23.91 -23.81 16.47
C GLU A 537 -25.20 -23.13 15.98
N PRO A 538 -26.31 -23.89 15.78
CA PRO A 538 -27.65 -23.32 15.62
C PRO A 538 -28.04 -22.40 16.77
N ASP A 539 -28.39 -21.15 16.47
CA ASP A 539 -28.77 -20.16 17.48
C ASP A 539 -29.71 -19.06 16.92
N VAL A 540 -30.31 -18.29 17.82
CA VAL A 540 -31.18 -17.13 17.54
C VAL A 540 -30.45 -15.79 17.51
N THR A 541 -29.18 -15.70 17.94
CA THR A 541 -28.44 -14.42 18.06
C THR A 541 -27.85 -13.91 16.74
N GLY A 542 -28.00 -14.69 15.64
CA GLY A 542 -27.65 -14.33 14.28
C GLY A 542 -27.06 -15.50 13.49
N GLY A 543 -26.85 -15.29 12.18
CA GLY A 543 -26.32 -16.29 11.26
C GLY A 543 -27.30 -16.74 10.18
N THR A 544 -28.35 -15.98 9.86
CA THR A 544 -29.42 -16.47 8.97
C THR A 544 -29.79 -15.53 7.83
N VAL A 545 -30.54 -16.05 6.85
CA VAL A 545 -31.10 -15.27 5.75
C VAL A 545 -32.45 -14.72 6.21
N ILE A 546 -32.63 -13.41 6.10
CA ILE A 546 -33.82 -12.69 6.56
C ILE A 546 -34.46 -12.03 5.35
N PHE A 547 -35.66 -12.48 4.96
CA PHE A 547 -36.41 -11.87 3.86
C PHE A 547 -37.41 -10.83 4.37
N GLY A 548 -37.46 -9.68 3.70
CA GLY A 548 -38.57 -8.75 3.76
C GLY A 548 -39.78 -9.25 2.97
N VAL A 549 -40.74 -8.34 2.71
CA VAL A 549 -42.04 -8.69 2.13
C VAL A 549 -42.04 -9.02 0.62
N THR A 550 -40.88 -9.00 -0.05
CA THR A 550 -40.77 -9.15 -1.51
C THR A 550 -40.06 -10.46 -1.88
N PRO A 551 -40.75 -11.45 -2.49
CA PRO A 551 -40.12 -12.69 -2.92
C PRO A 551 -39.04 -12.52 -4.00
N ALA A 552 -37.95 -13.28 -3.88
CA ALA A 552 -36.93 -13.40 -4.92
C ALA A 552 -37.50 -14.10 -6.16
N THR A 553 -37.31 -13.52 -7.35
CA THR A 553 -37.80 -14.10 -8.61
C THR A 553 -36.69 -14.86 -9.31
N VAL A 554 -36.88 -16.16 -9.62
CA VAL A 554 -35.87 -16.98 -10.31
C VAL A 554 -36.49 -17.70 -11.51
N THR A 555 -35.88 -17.55 -12.67
CA THR A 555 -36.36 -18.06 -13.97
C THR A 555 -35.30 -18.93 -14.64
N ALA A 556 -35.65 -20.17 -15.00
CA ALA A 556 -34.82 -21.12 -15.76
C ALA A 556 -33.43 -21.43 -15.16
N ALA A 557 -33.29 -21.29 -13.84
CA ALA A 557 -32.07 -21.49 -13.06
C ALA A 557 -32.38 -22.14 -11.71
N PRO A 558 -31.45 -22.91 -11.12
CA PRO A 558 -31.61 -23.34 -9.74
C PRO A 558 -31.39 -22.17 -8.77
N ALA A 559 -32.02 -22.26 -7.61
CA ALA A 559 -31.78 -21.45 -6.43
C ALA A 559 -31.28 -22.36 -5.30
N THR A 560 -30.27 -21.91 -4.55
CA THR A 560 -29.79 -22.59 -3.35
C THR A 560 -29.78 -21.61 -2.19
N ILE A 561 -30.34 -21.99 -1.05
CA ILE A 561 -30.25 -21.25 0.19
C ILE A 561 -29.55 -22.09 1.27
N THR A 562 -28.59 -21.46 1.93
CA THR A 562 -27.77 -22.00 3.02
C THR A 562 -27.83 -21.03 4.18
N TYR A 563 -28.15 -21.53 5.38
CA TYR A 563 -28.43 -20.69 6.55
C TYR A 563 -28.10 -21.42 7.85
N ASN A 564 -27.69 -20.71 8.90
CA ASN A 564 -27.72 -21.29 10.25
C ASN A 564 -29.19 -21.35 10.72
N PRO A 565 -29.74 -22.53 11.06
CA PRO A 565 -31.09 -22.63 11.63
C PRO A 565 -31.08 -22.21 13.11
N THR A 566 -32.26 -21.97 13.67
CA THR A 566 -32.43 -21.84 15.13
C THR A 566 -32.38 -23.19 15.86
N SER A 567 -32.66 -24.29 15.14
CA SER A 567 -32.42 -25.68 15.58
C SER A 567 -32.55 -26.64 14.39
N TYR A 568 -31.75 -27.71 14.37
CA TYR A 568 -31.85 -28.78 13.37
C TYR A 568 -33.17 -29.57 13.41
N THR A 569 -33.98 -29.43 14.47
CA THR A 569 -35.32 -30.04 14.54
C THR A 569 -36.43 -29.16 13.95
N THR A 570 -36.15 -27.88 13.69
CA THR A 570 -37.13 -26.91 13.18
C THR A 570 -36.51 -26.08 12.03
N PRO A 571 -36.36 -26.66 10.83
CA PRO A 571 -35.83 -25.95 9.67
C PRO A 571 -36.75 -24.79 9.27
N THR A 572 -36.16 -23.67 8.86
CA THR A 572 -36.88 -22.57 8.21
C THR A 572 -37.27 -22.99 6.78
N ASP A 573 -38.55 -22.86 6.43
CA ASP A 573 -38.98 -22.99 5.03
C ASP A 573 -38.97 -21.63 4.34
N TYR A 574 -38.04 -21.46 3.42
CA TYR A 574 -37.90 -20.29 2.56
C TYR A 574 -38.72 -20.37 1.27
N LEU A 575 -39.43 -21.47 0.98
CA LEU A 575 -40.22 -21.59 -0.26
C LEU A 575 -41.20 -20.42 -0.50
N PRO A 576 -41.89 -19.85 0.52
CA PRO A 576 -42.71 -18.64 0.35
C PRO A 576 -41.94 -17.39 -0.07
N SER A 577 -40.63 -17.33 0.19
CA SER A 577 -39.73 -16.22 -0.19
C SER A 577 -39.27 -16.27 -1.65
N PHE A 578 -39.71 -17.26 -2.46
CA PHE A 578 -39.30 -17.41 -3.85
C PHE A 578 -40.49 -17.53 -4.83
N THR A 579 -40.40 -16.80 -5.94
CA THR A 579 -41.22 -17.01 -7.14
C THR A 579 -40.37 -17.74 -8.18
N LEU A 580 -40.58 -19.05 -8.30
CA LEU A 580 -39.82 -19.95 -9.19
C LEU A 580 -40.57 -20.16 -10.51
N THR A 581 -39.94 -19.91 -11.65
CA THR A 581 -40.55 -20.10 -12.98
C THR A 581 -39.60 -20.73 -14.00
N GLY A 582 -40.13 -21.21 -15.13
CA GLY A 582 -39.32 -21.76 -16.23
C GLY A 582 -38.51 -23.01 -15.85
N GLY A 583 -38.98 -23.81 -14.89
CA GLY A 583 -38.26 -24.98 -14.37
C GLY A 583 -37.21 -24.66 -13.29
N ALA A 584 -37.21 -23.44 -12.73
CA ALA A 584 -36.43 -23.12 -11.55
C ALA A 584 -36.83 -24.00 -10.35
N THR A 585 -35.85 -24.33 -9.50
CA THR A 585 -36.00 -25.19 -8.31
C THR A 585 -35.24 -24.59 -7.15
N LEU A 586 -35.74 -24.73 -5.91
CA LEU A 586 -35.09 -24.27 -4.68
C LEU A 586 -34.52 -25.46 -3.90
N THR A 587 -33.21 -25.42 -3.63
CA THR A 587 -32.54 -26.33 -2.69
C THR A 587 -32.31 -25.59 -1.38
N GLN A 588 -32.84 -26.11 -0.27
CA GLN A 588 -32.68 -25.53 1.07
C GLN A 588 -31.74 -26.40 1.90
N ARG A 589 -30.75 -25.80 2.57
CA ARG A 589 -29.77 -26.51 3.41
C ARG A 589 -29.46 -25.76 4.70
N MET A 590 -29.47 -26.47 5.82
CA MET A 590 -28.98 -25.97 7.09
C MET A 590 -27.46 -26.07 7.14
N LEU A 591 -26.78 -25.05 7.66
CA LEU A 591 -25.34 -25.13 7.93
C LEU A 591 -25.07 -26.04 9.13
N VAL A 592 -24.03 -26.86 9.02
CA VAL A 592 -23.52 -27.69 10.11
C VAL A 592 -22.01 -27.57 10.21
N TYR A 593 -21.52 -27.57 11.44
CA TYR A 593 -20.15 -27.24 11.80
C TYR A 593 -19.46 -28.48 12.38
N PRO A 594 -18.20 -28.77 12.04
CA PRO A 594 -17.45 -29.88 12.67
C PRO A 594 -17.25 -29.66 14.17
N GLY A 595 -17.44 -30.72 14.97
CA GLY A 595 -17.38 -30.70 16.43
C GLY A 595 -16.27 -31.58 17.01
N GLY A 596 -15.94 -31.31 18.28
CA GLY A 596 -14.96 -32.09 19.05
C GLY A 596 -13.49 -31.73 18.81
N ALA A 597 -13.20 -30.58 18.22
CA ALA A 597 -11.82 -30.09 18.04
C ALA A 597 -11.19 -29.47 19.30
N ASP A 598 -11.97 -29.25 20.36
CA ASP A 598 -11.49 -28.71 21.63
C ASP A 598 -10.34 -29.56 22.20
N LYS A 599 -9.30 -28.89 22.70
CA LYS A 599 -8.13 -29.56 23.28
C LYS A 599 -7.54 -28.83 24.47
N ILE A 600 -6.68 -29.52 25.20
CA ILE A 600 -5.76 -28.90 26.16
C ILE A 600 -4.54 -28.39 25.39
N TYR A 601 -3.98 -27.25 25.80
CA TYR A 601 -2.78 -26.66 25.21
C TYR A 601 -1.61 -27.65 25.16
N ASP A 602 -1.17 -27.95 23.94
CA ASP A 602 -0.13 -28.92 23.57
C ASP A 602 1.06 -28.25 22.84
N GLY A 603 0.98 -26.94 22.61
CA GLY A 603 1.95 -26.19 21.80
C GLY A 603 1.84 -26.41 20.29
N THR A 604 0.77 -27.07 19.79
CA THR A 604 0.57 -27.32 18.35
C THR A 604 -0.68 -26.62 17.82
N THR A 605 -0.76 -26.43 16.49
CA THR A 605 -1.98 -25.98 15.81
C THR A 605 -2.89 -27.12 15.35
N ALA A 606 -2.56 -28.40 15.62
CA ALA A 606 -3.36 -29.52 15.13
C ALA A 606 -4.75 -29.56 15.80
N ALA A 607 -5.80 -29.79 15.00
CA ALA A 607 -7.17 -30.04 15.43
C ALA A 607 -7.66 -31.39 14.87
N ILE A 608 -8.59 -32.03 15.57
CA ILE A 608 -9.21 -33.30 15.16
C ILE A 608 -10.71 -33.19 15.39
N PHE A 609 -11.54 -33.35 14.37
CA PHE A 609 -12.99 -33.42 14.53
C PHE A 609 -13.44 -34.84 14.85
N THR A 610 -14.28 -35.00 15.86
CA THR A 610 -14.86 -36.29 16.26
C THR A 610 -16.36 -36.37 16.00
N SER A 611 -17.03 -35.25 15.72
CA SER A 611 -18.48 -35.15 15.57
C SER A 611 -18.91 -33.99 14.67
N LEU A 612 -20.20 -33.68 14.67
CA LEU A 612 -20.79 -32.42 14.21
C LEU A 612 -21.33 -31.67 15.44
N GLN A 613 -21.20 -30.35 15.48
CA GLN A 613 -21.84 -29.52 16.51
C GLN A 613 -23.38 -29.59 16.39
N GLY A 614 -24.11 -29.41 17.48
CA GLY A 614 -25.56 -29.64 17.56
C GLY A 614 -26.09 -31.05 17.21
N LEU A 615 -25.23 -32.03 16.86
CA LEU A 615 -25.55 -33.44 16.56
C LEU A 615 -26.80 -33.67 15.67
N PRO A 616 -26.86 -33.16 14.42
CA PRO A 616 -28.02 -33.32 13.55
C PRO A 616 -28.34 -34.77 13.20
N ASN A 617 -29.60 -35.15 13.40
CA ASN A 617 -30.08 -36.51 13.21
C ASN A 617 -29.88 -37.02 11.77
N GLY A 618 -29.30 -38.22 11.62
CA GLY A 618 -29.12 -38.89 10.33
C GLY A 618 -28.00 -38.30 9.45
N VAL A 619 -27.09 -37.51 10.02
CA VAL A 619 -25.92 -36.92 9.35
C VAL A 619 -24.65 -37.21 10.14
N SER A 620 -23.55 -37.41 9.43
CA SER A 620 -22.22 -37.67 9.99
C SER A 620 -21.15 -36.93 9.19
N LEU A 621 -20.14 -36.41 9.89
CA LEU A 621 -18.93 -35.88 9.27
C LEU A 621 -18.06 -37.05 8.78
N VAL A 622 -17.52 -36.96 7.56
CA VAL A 622 -16.60 -37.96 7.01
C VAL A 622 -15.28 -37.28 6.63
N ALA A 623 -14.18 -37.81 7.18
CA ALA A 623 -12.82 -37.42 6.85
C ALA A 623 -12.39 -38.11 5.54
N GLY A 624 -12.15 -37.33 4.48
CA GLY A 624 -11.62 -37.84 3.22
C GLY A 624 -10.09 -38.06 3.25
N PRO A 625 -9.52 -38.74 2.24
CA PRO A 625 -8.07 -38.84 2.08
C PRO A 625 -7.43 -37.44 2.00
N GLY A 626 -6.38 -37.20 2.80
CA GLY A 626 -5.72 -35.90 2.88
C GLY A 626 -6.52 -34.80 3.61
N SER A 627 -7.59 -35.16 4.34
CA SER A 627 -8.28 -34.23 5.21
C SER A 627 -7.37 -33.65 6.30
N SER A 628 -7.60 -32.39 6.64
CA SER A 628 -6.79 -31.62 7.59
C SER A 628 -7.65 -30.62 8.34
N ALA A 629 -7.32 -30.40 9.62
CA ALA A 629 -7.92 -29.37 10.46
C ALA A 629 -6.82 -28.75 11.34
N THR A 630 -6.77 -27.41 11.39
CA THR A 630 -5.75 -26.65 12.09
C THR A 630 -6.32 -25.39 12.73
N PHE A 631 -6.03 -25.19 14.00
CA PHE A 631 -6.20 -23.91 14.68
C PHE A 631 -5.35 -22.81 14.04
N ASP A 632 -5.88 -21.59 14.07
CA ASP A 632 -5.20 -20.33 13.73
C ASP A 632 -3.83 -20.17 14.39
N THR A 633 -3.75 -20.42 15.70
CA THR A 633 -2.55 -20.28 16.54
C THR A 633 -2.52 -21.38 17.61
N ALA A 634 -1.37 -21.63 18.24
CA ALA A 634 -1.23 -22.70 19.23
C ALA A 634 -1.68 -22.28 20.64
N GLU A 635 -1.79 -20.97 20.90
CA GLU A 635 -2.10 -20.36 22.20
C GLU A 635 -3.49 -20.76 22.72
N ALA A 636 -3.60 -20.83 24.05
CA ALA A 636 -4.87 -21.10 24.73
C ALA A 636 -5.87 -19.93 24.57
N GLY A 637 -7.13 -20.27 24.37
CA GLY A 637 -8.24 -19.34 24.14
C GLY A 637 -9.54 -20.08 23.77
N VAL A 638 -10.67 -19.40 23.92
CA VAL A 638 -11.99 -19.83 23.42
C VAL A 638 -12.22 -19.32 22.00
N ASP A 639 -13.20 -19.88 21.30
CA ASP A 639 -13.68 -19.44 19.98
C ASP A 639 -12.57 -19.26 18.91
N LYS A 640 -11.52 -20.08 19.00
CA LYS A 640 -10.37 -20.03 18.08
C LYS A 640 -10.75 -20.59 16.72
N THR A 641 -10.30 -19.95 15.65
CA THR A 641 -10.65 -20.36 14.28
C THR A 641 -9.92 -21.66 13.92
N VAL A 642 -10.68 -22.71 13.63
CA VAL A 642 -10.18 -23.96 13.04
C VAL A 642 -10.45 -23.95 11.54
N THR A 643 -9.39 -23.78 10.76
CA THR A 643 -9.36 -23.96 9.31
C THR A 643 -9.38 -25.45 8.98
N TYR A 644 -10.20 -25.90 8.01
CA TYR A 644 -10.25 -27.30 7.61
C TYR A 644 -10.52 -27.56 6.13
N SER A 645 -10.08 -28.74 5.66
CA SER A 645 -10.25 -29.20 4.28
C SER A 645 -10.40 -30.73 4.18
N GLY A 646 -10.92 -31.23 3.05
CA GLY A 646 -11.07 -32.66 2.78
C GLY A 646 -12.22 -33.39 3.51
N PHE A 647 -13.09 -32.67 4.22
CA PHE A 647 -14.26 -33.23 4.91
C PHE A 647 -15.55 -33.17 4.07
N THR A 648 -16.40 -34.19 4.22
CA THR A 648 -17.72 -34.30 3.57
C THR A 648 -18.81 -34.68 4.59
N LEU A 649 -20.08 -34.64 4.17
CA LEU A 649 -21.22 -35.11 4.96
C LEU A 649 -21.77 -36.41 4.36
N ALA A 650 -22.14 -37.36 5.22
CA ALA A 650 -22.78 -38.62 4.85
C ALA A 650 -23.94 -38.97 5.81
N GLY A 651 -24.74 -39.97 5.45
CA GLY A 651 -25.96 -40.36 6.17
C GLY A 651 -27.23 -39.99 5.40
N ALA A 652 -28.37 -40.54 5.82
CA ALA A 652 -29.64 -40.45 5.09
C ALA A 652 -30.13 -39.01 4.88
N ASN A 653 -29.84 -38.11 5.82
CA ASN A 653 -30.32 -36.72 5.78
C ASN A 653 -29.30 -35.73 5.21
N ALA A 654 -28.09 -36.17 4.81
CA ALA A 654 -26.97 -35.29 4.47
C ALA A 654 -27.26 -34.30 3.32
N GLY A 655 -28.20 -34.60 2.42
CA GLY A 655 -28.62 -33.68 1.35
C GLY A 655 -29.25 -32.37 1.84
N ASN A 656 -29.80 -32.36 3.06
CA ASN A 656 -30.47 -31.23 3.71
C ASN A 656 -29.48 -30.30 4.44
N PHE A 657 -28.18 -30.58 4.38
CA PHE A 657 -27.15 -29.88 5.14
C PHE A 657 -25.98 -29.45 4.27
N ALA A 658 -25.24 -28.44 4.71
CA ALA A 658 -23.98 -28.00 4.11
C ALA A 658 -22.94 -27.71 5.20
N LEU A 659 -21.66 -27.95 4.89
CA LEU A 659 -20.54 -27.43 5.69
C LEU A 659 -20.28 -25.97 5.26
N PRO A 660 -20.01 -25.04 6.18
CA PRO A 660 -19.73 -23.65 5.86
C PRO A 660 -18.50 -23.49 4.96
N VAL A 661 -18.44 -22.37 4.25
CA VAL A 661 -17.28 -21.94 3.46
C VAL A 661 -17.00 -20.47 3.77
N ALA A 662 -15.73 -20.07 3.79
CA ALA A 662 -15.36 -18.66 3.92
C ALA A 662 -16.04 -17.86 2.79
N CYS A 663 -16.77 -16.80 3.14
CA CYS A 663 -17.38 -15.92 2.15
C CYS A 663 -16.32 -15.16 1.35
N CYS A 664 -15.23 -14.77 2.02
CA CYS A 664 -14.12 -14.02 1.46
C CYS A 664 -12.82 -14.83 1.43
N GLY A 665 -12.02 -14.63 0.38
CA GLY A 665 -10.75 -15.32 0.17
C GLY A 665 -10.87 -16.65 -0.60
N PRO A 666 -9.83 -17.50 -0.58
CA PRO A 666 -9.90 -18.84 -1.17
C PRO A 666 -10.96 -19.69 -0.45
N ALA A 667 -11.53 -20.69 -1.14
CA ALA A 667 -12.64 -21.52 -0.67
C ALA A 667 -12.24 -22.52 0.44
N VAL A 668 -11.83 -21.97 1.58
CA VAL A 668 -11.45 -22.63 2.82
C VAL A 668 -12.69 -22.78 3.70
N ARG A 669 -12.72 -23.80 4.57
CA ARG A 669 -13.80 -23.95 5.57
C ARG A 669 -13.30 -23.62 6.96
N THR A 670 -14.16 -22.99 7.74
CA THR A 670 -13.87 -22.53 9.11
C THR A 670 -14.96 -23.01 10.07
N THR A 671 -14.56 -23.17 11.33
CA THR A 671 -15.42 -23.38 12.51
C THR A 671 -14.64 -22.85 13.73
N ALA A 672 -15.25 -22.78 14.91
CA ALA A 672 -14.53 -22.42 16.13
C ALA A 672 -14.36 -23.61 17.09
N ALA A 673 -13.31 -23.57 17.90
CA ALA A 673 -13.04 -24.52 18.99
C ALA A 673 -12.15 -23.87 20.08
N THR A 674 -12.06 -24.52 21.24
CA THR A 674 -11.33 -24.02 22.42
C THR A 674 -10.00 -24.76 22.63
N ILE A 675 -8.91 -24.00 22.80
CA ILE A 675 -7.67 -24.50 23.38
C ILE A 675 -7.64 -24.12 24.87
N THR A 676 -7.90 -25.08 25.75
CA THR A 676 -7.90 -24.88 27.20
C THR A 676 -6.46 -24.79 27.73
N PRO A 677 -6.10 -23.81 28.59
CA PRO A 677 -4.77 -23.78 29.22
C PRO A 677 -4.47 -25.08 29.99
N VAL A 678 -3.19 -25.48 30.04
CA VAL A 678 -2.77 -26.59 30.92
C VAL A 678 -3.06 -26.20 32.38
N PRO A 679 -3.76 -27.03 33.17
CA PRO A 679 -3.95 -26.76 34.59
C PRO A 679 -2.61 -26.60 35.31
N PRO A 680 -2.46 -25.64 36.24
CA PRO A 680 -1.21 -25.47 36.98
C PRO A 680 -0.93 -26.74 37.79
N VAL A 681 0.24 -27.35 37.54
CA VAL A 681 0.69 -28.53 38.28
C VAL A 681 0.95 -28.11 39.73
N ILE A 682 0.02 -28.41 40.62
CA ILE A 682 0.21 -28.26 42.06
C ILE A 682 1.39 -29.17 42.45
N PRO A 683 2.50 -28.65 42.99
CA PRO A 683 3.62 -29.48 43.39
C PRO A 683 3.17 -30.47 44.48
N PRO A 684 3.68 -31.71 44.48
CA PRO A 684 3.27 -32.70 45.46
C PRO A 684 3.58 -32.21 46.88
N VAL A 685 2.60 -32.29 47.76
CA VAL A 685 2.76 -31.93 49.18
C VAL A 685 3.80 -32.87 49.79
N ILE A 686 5.00 -32.35 50.03
CA ILE A 686 6.08 -33.09 50.71
C ILE A 686 5.58 -33.35 52.14
N PRO A 687 5.42 -34.61 52.58
CA PRO A 687 5.03 -34.90 53.96
C PRO A 687 6.13 -34.40 54.91
N PRO A 688 5.77 -33.76 56.04
CA PRO A 688 6.76 -33.14 56.92
C PRO A 688 7.73 -34.17 57.48
N VAL A 689 9.03 -33.90 57.36
CA VAL A 689 10.08 -34.70 57.99
C VAL A 689 9.94 -34.59 59.50
N ILE A 690 9.65 -35.71 60.16
CA ILE A 690 9.49 -35.77 61.62
C ILE A 690 10.88 -35.66 62.27
N PRO A 691 11.19 -34.62 63.06
CA PRO A 691 12.44 -34.55 63.80
C PRO A 691 12.44 -35.56 64.97
N PRO A 692 13.61 -36.06 65.41
CA PRO A 692 13.70 -37.06 66.47
C PRO A 692 13.17 -36.52 67.80
N VAL A 693 12.42 -37.36 68.52
CA VAL A 693 11.76 -37.01 69.79
C VAL A 693 12.80 -36.86 70.91
N VAL A 694 12.82 -35.70 71.55
CA VAL A 694 13.55 -35.45 72.81
C VAL A 694 12.56 -35.60 73.98
N PRO A 695 12.87 -36.40 75.02
CA PRO A 695 11.95 -36.61 76.16
C PRO A 695 11.80 -35.37 77.05
N PRO A 696 10.66 -35.21 77.75
CA PRO A 696 10.32 -33.97 78.46
C PRO A 696 11.03 -33.80 79.81
N VAL A 697 11.26 -32.54 80.20
CA VAL A 697 11.72 -32.13 81.53
C VAL A 697 10.55 -31.51 82.31
N VAL A 698 10.40 -31.87 83.58
CA VAL A 698 9.29 -31.44 84.44
C VAL A 698 9.69 -30.24 85.32
N PRO A 699 8.97 -29.09 85.28
CA PRO A 699 9.22 -27.94 86.13
C PRO A 699 8.38 -27.94 87.45
N PRO A 700 8.96 -27.56 88.61
CA PRO A 700 8.22 -27.55 89.88
C PRO A 700 7.71 -26.16 90.37
N VAL A 701 6.37 -26.02 90.45
CA VAL A 701 5.58 -25.67 91.65
C VAL A 701 5.89 -24.38 92.48
N VAL A 702 5.03 -23.35 92.33
CA VAL A 702 4.41 -22.45 93.40
C VAL A 702 5.39 -21.45 94.11
N VAL A 703 5.05 -20.20 94.51
CA VAL A 703 4.06 -19.66 95.48
C VAL A 703 3.60 -18.21 95.15
N LEU A 704 2.35 -17.84 95.54
CA LEU A 704 1.82 -16.46 95.66
C LEU A 704 1.43 -16.16 97.12
N PRO A 705 1.79 -14.97 97.67
CA PRO A 705 0.83 -14.14 98.45
C PRO A 705 1.13 -12.62 98.36
N PRO A 706 0.41 -11.68 99.03
CA PRO A 706 -0.79 -11.79 99.88
C PRO A 706 -2.02 -10.95 99.38
N GLU A 707 -3.00 -10.72 100.25
CA GLU A 707 -4.39 -10.31 99.97
C GLU A 707 -4.94 -9.37 101.07
N ALA A 708 -5.84 -8.41 100.71
CA ALA A 708 -6.74 -7.62 101.59
C ALA A 708 -7.59 -6.61 100.77
N GLU A 709 -8.83 -6.20 101.10
CA GLU A 709 -9.82 -6.75 102.04
C GLU A 709 -11.29 -6.35 101.67
N VAL A 710 -12.22 -7.18 102.14
CA VAL A 710 -13.71 -7.22 102.12
C VAL A 710 -14.35 -5.92 102.71
N PRO A 711 -15.56 -5.37 102.31
CA PRO A 711 -16.91 -5.99 102.41
C PRO A 711 -18.02 -5.48 101.43
N LEU A 712 -19.34 -5.74 101.60
CA LEU A 712 -20.13 -6.99 101.80
C LEU A 712 -21.66 -6.69 101.80
N ALA A 713 -22.39 -7.10 100.75
CA ALA A 713 -23.84 -7.46 100.67
C ALA A 713 -25.03 -6.52 101.05
N ALA A 714 -26.09 -6.59 100.19
CA ALA A 714 -27.54 -6.37 100.44
C ALA A 714 -28.08 -4.91 100.69
N GLU A 715 -29.35 -4.51 100.51
CA GLU A 715 -30.67 -5.17 100.25
C GLU A 715 -31.65 -4.33 99.33
N VAL A 716 -32.49 -5.04 98.54
CA VAL A 716 -33.98 -4.86 98.30
C VAL A 716 -34.62 -3.62 97.56
N LEU A 717 -35.82 -3.90 96.99
CA LEU A 717 -36.83 -3.10 96.21
C LEU A 717 -37.68 -2.11 97.09
N PRO A 718 -38.76 -1.38 96.64
CA PRO A 718 -39.60 -1.40 95.40
C PRO A 718 -39.99 0.04 94.87
N GLU A 719 -41.07 0.44 94.14
CA GLU A 719 -42.28 -0.15 93.45
C GLU A 719 -42.97 0.87 92.45
N ILE A 720 -44.13 0.49 91.87
CA ILE A 720 -45.32 1.31 91.44
C ILE A 720 -45.42 2.04 90.05
N ALA A 721 -46.35 1.52 89.23
CA ALA A 721 -47.37 2.15 88.34
C ALA A 721 -47.04 2.93 87.03
N THR A 722 -48.08 3.04 86.18
CA THR A 722 -48.16 3.64 84.82
C THR A 722 -49.13 4.86 84.82
N PRO A 723 -49.19 5.73 83.77
CA PRO A 723 -50.06 5.45 82.60
C PRO A 723 -49.68 6.07 81.22
N LEU A 724 -50.26 5.49 80.15
CA LEU A 724 -50.73 6.05 78.85
C LEU A 724 -50.10 7.32 78.21
N GLY A 725 -49.71 7.22 76.93
CA GLY A 725 -49.49 8.40 76.04
C GLY A 725 -48.93 8.11 74.63
N VAL A 726 -49.78 8.18 73.60
CA VAL A 726 -49.47 8.16 72.14
C VAL A 726 -50.36 9.29 71.53
N PRO A 727 -50.06 9.98 70.38
CA PRO A 727 -49.23 9.53 69.26
C PRO A 727 -48.52 10.60 68.35
N LEU A 728 -47.96 10.13 67.21
CA LEU A 728 -47.98 10.73 65.84
C LEU A 728 -46.98 11.84 65.34
N LEU A 729 -46.52 11.61 64.08
CA LEU A 729 -46.27 12.54 62.92
C LEU A 729 -44.88 13.19 62.59
N ILE A 730 -44.48 12.95 61.31
CA ILE A 730 -43.87 13.85 60.29
C ILE A 730 -42.37 14.29 60.36
N SER A 731 -41.58 13.83 59.36
CA SER A 731 -40.71 14.52 58.35
C SER A 731 -40.34 16.04 58.47
N PRO A 732 -39.42 16.61 57.64
CA PRO A 732 -38.49 16.02 56.63
C PRO A 732 -37.01 16.57 56.65
N ARG A 733 -36.16 16.06 55.73
CA ARG A 733 -35.01 16.65 54.94
C ARG A 733 -34.39 18.04 55.28
N PRO A 734 -33.13 18.39 54.84
CA PRO A 734 -31.97 17.58 54.36
C PRO A 734 -30.53 18.13 54.74
N THR A 735 -29.47 17.53 54.15
CA THR A 735 -28.18 18.16 53.70
C THR A 735 -26.88 18.08 54.56
N LEU A 736 -25.87 17.37 53.97
CA LEU A 736 -24.38 17.47 53.98
C LEU A 736 -23.59 18.22 55.08
N VAL A 737 -22.57 17.51 55.64
CA VAL A 737 -21.21 18.02 55.99
C VAL A 737 -20.16 16.89 55.71
N VAL A 738 -18.87 17.24 55.54
CA VAL A 738 -17.74 16.37 55.14
C VAL A 738 -16.74 16.14 56.30
N VAL A 739 -16.10 14.96 56.38
CA VAL A 739 -14.83 14.71 57.10
C VAL A 739 -13.94 13.75 56.29
N GLN A 740 -12.61 13.81 56.43
CA GLN A 740 -11.60 13.05 55.68
C GLN A 740 -10.86 12.01 56.56
N ALA A 741 -10.00 11.17 55.97
CA ALA A 741 -9.54 9.88 56.53
C ALA A 741 -8.28 9.90 57.42
N GLU A 742 -8.09 8.81 58.17
CA GLU A 742 -6.80 8.33 58.71
C GLU A 742 -6.55 6.85 58.30
N THR A 743 -5.36 6.31 58.60
CA THR A 743 -4.79 5.11 57.93
C THR A 743 -4.70 3.84 58.80
N PRO A 744 -4.82 2.63 58.22
CA PRO A 744 -4.45 1.36 58.87
C PRO A 744 -2.92 1.06 58.78
N PRO A 745 -2.38 0.18 59.65
CA PRO A 745 -0.92 -0.04 59.80
C PRO A 745 -0.30 -1.05 58.82
N GLN A 746 1.04 -1.05 58.76
CA GLN A 746 1.84 -1.94 57.91
C GLN A 746 1.96 -3.38 58.44
N LEU A 747 2.14 -4.35 57.54
CA LEU A 747 2.56 -5.72 57.86
C LEU A 747 4.02 -5.95 57.42
N LEU A 748 4.76 -6.76 58.19
CA LEU A 748 6.18 -7.04 57.96
C LEU A 748 6.42 -8.06 56.83
N ALA A 749 7.56 -7.94 56.15
CA ALA A 749 7.95 -8.80 55.04
C ALA A 749 8.46 -10.17 55.51
N PHE A 750 8.15 -11.21 54.72
CA PHE A 750 8.78 -12.53 54.82
C PHE A 750 9.77 -12.74 53.66
N ALA A 751 10.86 -13.46 53.93
CA ALA A 751 11.99 -13.59 53.02
C ALA A 751 11.71 -14.53 51.82
N GLN A 752 12.42 -14.29 50.71
CA GLN A 752 12.40 -15.16 49.54
C GLN A 752 13.29 -16.41 49.75
N PRO A 753 12.88 -17.60 49.28
CA PRO A 753 13.72 -18.80 49.32
C PRO A 753 14.84 -18.77 48.26
N GLU A 754 15.93 -19.45 48.57
CA GLU A 754 17.19 -19.47 47.81
C GLU A 754 17.13 -20.38 46.57
N VAL A 755 17.80 -19.99 45.48
CA VAL A 755 17.75 -20.69 44.19
C VAL A 755 18.99 -21.57 43.98
N VAL A 756 18.79 -22.90 43.92
CA VAL A 756 19.83 -23.87 43.53
C VAL A 756 20.00 -23.85 41.99
N PRO A 757 21.22 -23.72 41.45
CA PRO A 757 21.43 -23.52 40.02
C PRO A 757 21.29 -24.82 39.19
N VAL A 758 20.38 -24.80 38.21
CA VAL A 758 20.32 -25.80 37.13
C VAL A 758 21.35 -25.43 36.05
N GLN A 759 22.05 -26.41 35.49
CA GLN A 759 23.10 -26.15 34.50
C GLN A 759 22.53 -25.69 33.14
N ARG A 760 23.20 -24.69 32.56
CA ARG A 760 22.82 -23.99 31.32
C ARG A 760 23.35 -24.74 30.08
N PRO A 761 22.50 -25.14 29.11
CA PRO A 761 22.96 -25.57 27.78
C PRO A 761 23.56 -24.38 27.00
N PRO A 762 24.47 -24.61 26.03
CA PRO A 762 25.31 -23.55 25.46
C PRO A 762 24.50 -22.42 24.80
N GLU A 763 24.93 -21.18 25.06
CA GLU A 763 24.25 -19.97 24.57
C GLU A 763 24.37 -19.79 23.05
N ILE A 764 23.23 -19.45 22.44
CA ILE A 764 23.18 -18.89 21.09
C ILE A 764 23.64 -17.42 21.18
N TYR A 765 24.56 -17.01 20.29
CA TYR A 765 25.07 -15.66 20.24
C TYR A 765 23.96 -14.64 19.88
N VAL A 766 23.69 -13.71 20.79
CA VAL A 766 22.82 -12.55 20.58
C VAL A 766 23.67 -11.29 20.60
N ALA A 767 23.59 -10.47 19.55
CA ALA A 767 24.32 -9.21 19.47
C ALA A 767 23.80 -8.18 20.52
N PRO A 768 24.66 -7.37 21.14
CA PRO A 768 24.25 -6.48 22.24
C PRO A 768 23.34 -5.36 21.76
N ALA A 769 22.13 -5.29 22.32
CA ALA A 769 21.25 -4.14 22.17
C ALA A 769 21.77 -2.96 23.01
N TYR A 770 22.07 -1.84 22.35
CA TYR A 770 22.42 -0.60 23.06
C TYR A 770 21.15 0.06 23.61
N PRO A 771 21.12 0.48 24.90
CA PRO A 771 20.00 1.25 25.41
C PRO A 771 19.94 2.63 24.73
N PRO A 772 18.73 3.21 24.55
CA PRO A 772 18.58 4.53 23.95
C PRO A 772 19.25 5.61 24.81
N LYS A 773 19.85 6.62 24.15
CA LYS A 773 20.31 7.83 24.85
C LYS A 773 19.10 8.60 25.40
N PRO A 774 19.18 9.15 26.62
CA PRO A 774 18.16 10.06 27.13
C PRO A 774 18.23 11.42 26.41
N ASP A 775 17.08 12.05 26.21
CA ASP A 775 16.96 13.34 25.55
C ASP A 775 17.63 14.49 26.31
N ARG A 776 18.19 15.45 25.58
CA ARG A 776 18.27 16.85 26.03
C ARG A 776 18.56 17.85 24.91
N ASN A 777 17.72 18.89 24.88
CA ASN A 777 17.85 20.18 24.18
C ASN A 777 17.95 20.12 22.65
#